data_AF-A0A430FAH8-F1
#
_entry.id   AF-A0A430FAH8-F1
#
_cell.length_a   1.000
_cell.length_b   1.000
_cell.length_c   1.000
_cell.angle_alpha   90.00
_cell.angle_beta   90.00
_cell.angle_gamma   90.00
#
_symmetry.space_group_name_H-M   'P 1'
#
loop_
_entity.id
_entity.type
_entity.pdbx_description
1 polymer ?
#
loop_
_entity_poly.entity_id
_entity_poly.type
_entity_poly.pdbx_seq_one_letter_code
_entity_poly.pdbx_strand_id
1 'polypeptide(L)'
;MTDGYTPQNMDAWRFDRVPDSPKYAQTVFDRLMPLPDSAGDDQWDWIDMRCRPMGVPRKEDRKTYIHQGYAEALWDFKNRDLVLESAPNDKGAVLYRRDMDTDQGELLDTWHAIASIADEYGVPRSERNQRFERLFLRECRRLACPDGRPLRLIHGIRFTNRAYWVDDHGDGSQTLNRAEAGDPILDMPFELNLDSEFTDREARRAREIMQGVCADPDSLYNLLLLPAAPFLQKYKHLTFALAGDGGNGKGVFFSAFTRYNDQTARLACTVDAEKLAGGSRLSGTSLEQEPAKLIGKLWAFDEDANGLDQHQTERLKRLSTGDRIDSRRLGRDVVSFNPRATLCIATNLDFVTGMDASMRRRFAFVRMRDHRDPDEIGMRVFRRYCATIGAAGFIMASCEHWMANPDGRARIVQLNRPENMTDAELWVAGQIVETGYASSADNPYMRASDGVAIGRLKTKMGLVSVRRGRGEPFVLAVGSSKEARARFEPFRAYAAEMLRGEGHVAPPEPLDPAPATRDPHEYGFGCDYVDAGPDKVARNWKRRTEDPDTDTTLPPQYAEAWACVPAPGYAVLDFDMSKTPDGRDGWSIVSTEVGRYDSLAFPATFLVRTPSGGVHAYYRLPEGVTLKNAVHEQDIPLDIRTARKGYVIAPGSLTSGGRYEIADARPVAEISGTLLGWLAEHGYVDGMGADADDAQVDADTGEILDRMGFARAATPPAARPDGVNRGATMRLNPPAQTPGATHMPLVEWTYGLCRRAAEQGFEQGEVDTLVERMRAMARPGHDPKDTALIIRTALDKAGLATTVPLR
;
A
#
# COMPACT_ATOMS: atom_id res chain seq x y z
N MET A 1 -13.45 -38.84 48.10
CA MET A 1 -13.08 -40.13 47.47
C MET A 1 -13.13 -39.91 45.98
N THR A 2 -11.97 -39.65 45.38
CA THR A 2 -11.76 -39.58 43.93
C THR A 2 -10.60 -40.52 43.67
N ASP A 3 -10.90 -41.63 43.02
CA ASP A 3 -9.92 -42.67 42.69
C ASP A 3 -8.71 -42.07 41.97
N GLY A 4 -7.54 -42.51 42.43
CA GLY A 4 -6.24 -42.04 41.95
C GLY A 4 -6.04 -42.37 40.47
N TYR A 5 -5.96 -41.34 39.65
CA TYR A 5 -5.35 -41.44 38.33
C TYR A 5 -3.90 -40.99 38.41
N THR A 6 -3.00 -41.88 38.05
CA THR A 6 -1.55 -41.60 37.96
C THR A 6 -1.27 -41.06 36.55
N PRO A 7 -0.61 -39.89 36.40
CA PRO A 7 -0.14 -39.41 35.10
C PRO A 7 0.63 -40.49 34.34
N GLN A 8 0.57 -40.54 33.01
CA GLN A 8 1.31 -41.57 32.25
C GLN A 8 2.80 -41.47 32.60
N ASN A 9 3.34 -42.55 33.14
CA ASN A 9 4.74 -42.62 33.52
C ASN A 9 5.61 -42.72 32.26
N MET A 10 6.21 -41.60 31.86
CA MET A 10 7.04 -41.52 30.66
C MET A 10 8.35 -42.31 30.80
N ASP A 11 8.86 -42.55 32.01
CA ASP A 11 10.04 -43.41 32.22
C ASP A 11 9.74 -44.90 32.00
N ALA A 12 8.47 -45.29 32.12
CA ALA A 12 8.00 -46.64 31.82
C ALA A 12 7.47 -46.78 30.38
N TRP A 13 7.58 -45.75 29.55
CA TRP A 13 7.00 -45.74 28.20
C TRP A 13 7.64 -46.80 27.30
N ARG A 14 6.81 -47.50 26.51
CA ARG A 14 7.25 -48.50 25.55
C ARG A 14 6.65 -48.19 24.19
N PHE A 15 7.51 -47.95 23.20
CA PHE A 15 7.13 -47.70 21.82
C PHE A 15 6.58 -48.96 21.15
N ASP A 16 5.56 -48.79 20.30
CA ASP A 16 4.99 -49.92 19.58
C ASP A 16 5.97 -50.47 18.55
N ARG A 17 6.12 -51.79 18.52
CA ARG A 17 6.98 -52.48 17.54
C ARG A 17 6.18 -52.82 16.30
N VAL A 18 6.23 -51.94 15.30
CA VAL A 18 5.65 -52.18 13.96
C VAL A 18 6.73 -52.36 12.89
N PRO A 19 6.41 -52.95 11.72
CA PRO A 19 7.29 -52.92 10.55
C PRO A 19 7.61 -51.45 10.23
N ASP A 20 8.90 -51.09 10.19
CA ASP A 20 9.43 -49.71 10.07
C ASP A 20 9.66 -48.91 11.35
N SER A 21 9.68 -49.52 12.55
CA SER A 21 10.13 -48.80 13.75
C SER A 21 11.64 -48.46 13.67
N PRO A 22 12.08 -47.26 14.07
CA PRO A 22 13.50 -46.90 14.06
C PRO A 22 14.31 -47.76 15.04
N LYS A 23 15.47 -48.24 14.58
CA LYS A 23 16.37 -49.07 15.39
C LYS A 23 16.94 -48.24 16.54
N TYR A 24 17.00 -48.82 17.74
CA TYR A 24 17.53 -48.20 18.97
C TYR A 24 16.72 -47.04 19.57
N ALA A 25 15.56 -46.66 19.02
CA ALA A 25 14.76 -45.56 19.59
C ALA A 25 14.38 -45.82 21.05
N GLN A 26 13.90 -47.03 21.38
CA GLN A 26 13.60 -47.40 22.77
C GLN A 26 14.87 -47.37 23.65
N THR A 27 15.98 -47.91 23.16
CA THR A 27 17.26 -47.95 23.90
C THR A 27 17.77 -46.56 24.24
N VAL A 28 17.64 -45.61 23.30
CA VAL A 28 18.02 -44.22 23.53
C VAL A 28 17.05 -43.58 24.50
N PHE A 29 15.74 -43.70 24.28
CA PHE A 29 14.70 -43.13 25.13
C PHE A 29 14.81 -43.54 26.60
N ASP A 30 15.08 -44.83 26.87
CA ASP A 30 15.26 -45.34 28.24
C ASP A 30 16.53 -44.79 28.92
N ARG A 31 17.54 -44.40 28.14
CA ARG A 31 18.85 -43.93 28.63
C ARG A 31 18.99 -42.41 28.66
N LEU A 32 18.02 -41.68 28.11
CA LEU A 32 18.04 -40.23 28.14
C LEU A 32 17.76 -39.73 29.56
N MET A 33 18.71 -38.99 30.09
CA MET A 33 18.62 -38.32 31.38
C MET A 33 19.55 -37.10 31.41
N PRO A 34 19.25 -36.08 32.25
CA PRO A 34 20.14 -34.95 32.43
C PRO A 34 21.48 -35.40 33.01
N LEU A 35 22.55 -34.76 32.55
CA LEU A 35 23.86 -34.87 33.15
C LEU A 35 23.92 -33.97 34.41
N PRO A 36 24.84 -34.23 35.35
CA PRO A 36 25.05 -33.34 36.49
C PRO A 36 25.46 -31.94 36.02
N ASP A 37 25.05 -30.89 36.74
CA ASP A 37 25.45 -29.51 36.45
C ASP A 37 26.97 -29.29 36.50
N SER A 38 27.71 -30.20 37.15
CA SER A 38 29.17 -30.21 37.19
C SER A 38 29.84 -30.85 35.95
N ALA A 39 29.07 -31.28 34.96
CA ALA A 39 29.60 -31.84 33.72
C ALA A 39 30.37 -30.75 32.95
N GLY A 40 31.61 -31.05 32.54
CA GLY A 40 32.41 -30.13 31.73
C GLY A 40 31.84 -29.94 30.33
N ASP A 41 32.27 -28.88 29.64
CA ASP A 41 31.79 -28.51 28.30
C ASP A 41 32.01 -29.60 27.23
N ASP A 42 32.92 -30.55 27.47
CA ASP A 42 33.21 -31.68 26.60
C ASP A 42 32.35 -32.93 26.87
N GLN A 43 31.48 -32.88 27.90
CA GLN A 43 30.71 -34.03 28.38
C GLN A 43 29.24 -34.01 27.94
N TRP A 44 28.72 -32.87 27.47
CA TRP A 44 27.34 -32.73 27.01
C TRP A 44 27.27 -32.49 25.50
N ASP A 45 26.19 -32.93 24.87
CA ASP A 45 25.94 -32.81 23.42
C ASP A 45 24.93 -31.68 23.11
N TRP A 46 23.96 -31.41 24.01
CA TRP A 46 23.09 -30.22 23.96
C TRP A 46 22.61 -29.77 25.35
N ILE A 47 21.97 -28.61 25.42
CA ILE A 47 21.23 -28.12 26.60
C ILE A 47 19.74 -28.23 26.31
N ASP A 48 18.95 -28.82 27.23
CA ASP A 48 17.52 -29.01 27.03
C ASP A 48 16.67 -27.75 27.28
N MET A 49 15.34 -27.89 27.09
CA MET A 49 14.39 -26.80 27.29
C MET A 49 14.31 -26.23 28.72
N ARG A 50 14.94 -26.88 29.69
CA ARG A 50 14.95 -26.51 31.11
C ARG A 50 16.37 -26.14 31.57
N CYS A 51 17.23 -25.76 30.62
CA CYS A 51 18.63 -25.36 30.83
C CYS A 51 19.51 -26.44 31.47
N ARG A 52 19.24 -27.72 31.21
CA ARG A 52 20.03 -28.84 31.75
C ARG A 52 20.94 -29.45 30.69
N PRO A 53 22.19 -29.79 31.03
CA PRO A 53 23.09 -30.46 30.10
C PRO A 53 22.62 -31.88 29.80
N MET A 54 22.64 -32.26 28.52
CA MET A 54 22.18 -33.55 28.04
C MET A 54 23.27 -34.23 27.21
N GLY A 55 23.36 -35.55 27.33
CA GLY A 55 24.24 -36.39 26.51
C GLY A 55 23.44 -37.41 25.70
N VAL A 56 23.81 -37.59 24.42
CA VAL A 56 23.27 -38.64 23.56
C VAL A 56 23.85 -39.98 24.02
N PRO A 57 23.02 -41.00 24.31
CA PRO A 57 23.52 -42.32 24.64
C PRO A 57 24.43 -42.89 23.53
N ARG A 58 25.59 -43.42 23.94
CA ARG A 58 26.63 -43.98 23.06
C ARG A 58 26.75 -45.50 23.23
N LYS A 59 27.21 -46.17 22.17
CA LYS A 59 27.62 -47.58 22.16
C LYS A 59 28.99 -47.73 22.83
N GLU A 60 29.41 -48.98 23.05
CA GLU A 60 30.75 -49.31 23.58
C GLU A 60 31.89 -48.72 22.71
N ASP A 61 31.68 -48.61 21.39
CA ASP A 61 32.63 -48.01 20.45
C ASP A 61 32.61 -46.47 20.44
N ARG A 62 31.96 -45.83 21.42
CA ARG A 62 31.75 -44.38 21.59
C ARG A 62 30.92 -43.71 20.49
N LYS A 63 30.39 -44.44 19.50
CA LYS A 63 29.46 -43.87 18.51
C LYS A 63 28.06 -43.75 19.09
N THR A 64 27.35 -42.70 18.70
CA THR A 64 25.94 -42.53 19.08
C THR A 64 25.07 -43.62 18.44
N TYR A 65 23.95 -43.96 19.10
CA TYR A 65 22.98 -44.89 18.52
C TYR A 65 22.20 -44.27 17.35
N ILE A 66 21.90 -42.98 17.48
CA ILE A 66 21.12 -42.15 16.55
C ILE A 66 21.71 -40.73 16.52
N HIS A 67 21.36 -39.93 15.51
CA HIS A 67 21.77 -38.52 15.44
C HIS A 67 21.19 -37.71 16.62
N GLN A 68 21.93 -36.72 17.11
CA GLN A 68 21.57 -35.89 18.26
C GLN A 68 20.15 -35.30 18.16
N GLY A 69 19.79 -34.73 17.00
CA GLY A 69 18.44 -34.16 16.81
C GLY A 69 17.28 -35.14 17.04
N TYR A 70 17.45 -36.43 16.74
CA TYR A 70 16.42 -37.43 17.08
C TYR A 70 16.40 -37.77 18.58
N ALA A 71 17.54 -37.67 19.27
CA ALA A 71 17.61 -37.84 20.71
C ALA A 71 16.95 -36.65 21.45
N GLU A 72 17.16 -35.43 20.95
CA GLU A 72 16.47 -34.22 21.43
C GLU A 72 14.95 -34.34 21.22
N ALA A 73 14.48 -34.74 20.04
CA ALA A 73 13.05 -34.96 19.81
C ALA A 73 12.43 -36.05 20.71
N LEU A 74 13.17 -37.11 21.01
CA LEU A 74 12.75 -38.14 21.97
C LEU A 74 12.67 -37.57 23.40
N TRP A 75 13.57 -36.64 23.74
CA TRP A 75 13.57 -35.95 25.03
C TRP A 75 12.37 -35.00 25.15
N ASP A 76 12.09 -34.21 24.12
CA ASP A 76 10.93 -33.30 24.10
C ASP A 76 9.62 -34.11 24.18
N PHE A 77 9.51 -35.23 23.46
CA PHE A 77 8.40 -36.18 23.62
C PHE A 77 8.29 -36.74 25.05
N LYS A 78 9.42 -37.13 25.67
CA LYS A 78 9.46 -37.63 27.05
C LYS A 78 8.93 -36.61 28.05
N ASN A 79 9.24 -35.33 27.84
CA ASN A 79 8.78 -34.23 28.68
C ASN A 79 7.39 -33.69 28.29
N ARG A 80 6.73 -34.29 27.28
CA ARG A 80 5.45 -33.83 26.72
C ARG A 80 5.51 -32.43 26.10
N ASP A 81 6.69 -32.00 25.66
CA ASP A 81 6.94 -30.75 24.93
C ASP A 81 6.85 -30.95 23.40
N LEU A 82 6.45 -32.16 22.97
CA LEU A 82 6.09 -32.51 21.59
C LEU A 82 4.71 -33.20 21.60
N VAL A 83 3.73 -32.59 20.94
CA VAL A 83 2.33 -33.06 20.92
C VAL A 83 1.74 -33.06 19.51
N LEU A 84 0.59 -33.72 19.35
CA LEU A 84 -0.17 -33.73 18.10
C LEU A 84 -1.28 -32.68 18.13
N GLU A 85 -1.58 -32.10 16.97
CA GLU A 85 -2.77 -31.25 16.79
C GLU A 85 -4.08 -31.96 17.16
N SER A 86 -5.04 -31.18 17.66
CA SER A 86 -6.44 -31.57 17.69
C SER A 86 -7.01 -31.51 16.26
N ALA A 87 -7.63 -32.60 15.81
CA ALA A 87 -8.23 -32.69 14.48
C ALA A 87 -9.48 -33.59 14.51
N PRO A 88 -10.40 -33.44 13.54
CA PRO A 88 -11.61 -34.25 13.47
C PRO A 88 -11.30 -35.75 13.52
N ASN A 89 -12.02 -36.48 14.36
CA ASN A 89 -11.85 -37.92 14.55
C ASN A 89 -10.44 -38.35 15.00
N ASP A 90 -9.68 -37.45 15.63
CA ASP A 90 -8.31 -37.69 16.11
C ASP A 90 -7.33 -38.12 14.99
N LYS A 91 -7.58 -37.63 13.76
CA LYS A 91 -6.76 -37.93 12.58
C LYS A 91 -5.65 -36.91 12.32
N GLY A 92 -5.25 -36.17 13.35
CA GLY A 92 -4.20 -35.16 13.25
C GLY A 92 -2.90 -35.72 12.68
N ALA A 93 -2.19 -34.89 11.92
CA ALA A 93 -0.92 -35.23 11.27
C ALA A 93 0.16 -34.16 11.46
N VAL A 94 -0.18 -33.00 12.05
CA VAL A 94 0.79 -31.95 12.38
C VAL A 94 1.26 -32.11 13.82
N LEU A 95 2.58 -32.16 13.98
CA LEU A 95 3.23 -32.13 15.29
C LEU A 95 3.51 -30.69 15.70
N TYR A 96 3.49 -30.44 17.01
CA TYR A 96 3.80 -29.16 17.61
C TYR A 96 4.86 -29.32 18.67
N ARG A 97 5.82 -28.40 18.65
CA ARG A 97 6.88 -28.30 19.63
C ARG A 97 6.64 -27.08 20.51
N ARG A 98 6.90 -27.23 21.81
CA ARG A 98 6.83 -26.14 22.77
C ARG A 98 7.99 -25.16 22.56
N ASP A 99 7.72 -23.88 22.76
CA ASP A 99 8.73 -22.84 22.64
C ASP A 99 9.54 -22.65 23.93
N MET A 100 10.77 -22.15 23.79
CA MET A 100 11.62 -21.74 24.90
C MET A 100 12.21 -20.36 24.62
N ASP A 101 12.23 -19.51 25.64
CA ASP A 101 13.00 -18.29 25.60
C ASP A 101 14.50 -18.54 25.68
N THR A 102 15.18 -18.47 24.54
CA THR A 102 16.62 -18.73 24.46
C THR A 102 17.46 -17.67 25.15
N ASP A 103 16.95 -16.44 25.26
CA ASP A 103 17.68 -15.33 25.87
C ASP A 103 17.59 -15.38 27.40
N GLN A 104 16.42 -15.76 27.93
CA GLN A 104 16.16 -15.86 29.38
C GLN A 104 16.28 -17.28 29.94
N GLY A 105 16.32 -18.30 29.08
CA GLY A 105 16.33 -19.72 29.47
C GLY A 105 15.00 -20.24 30.02
N GLU A 106 13.87 -19.61 29.65
CA GLU A 106 12.57 -19.91 30.23
C GLU A 106 11.70 -20.76 29.30
N LEU A 107 11.07 -21.81 29.83
CA LEU A 107 10.11 -22.60 29.08
C LEU A 107 8.82 -21.80 28.89
N LEU A 108 8.35 -21.68 27.66
CA LEU A 108 7.14 -20.92 27.36
C LEU A 108 5.94 -21.84 27.18
N ASP A 109 4.76 -21.31 27.46
CA ASP A 109 3.51 -22.01 27.17
C ASP A 109 3.08 -21.85 25.71
N THR A 110 3.86 -21.25 24.82
CA THR A 110 3.53 -21.18 23.38
C THR A 110 4.04 -22.40 22.61
N TRP A 111 3.39 -22.67 21.48
CA TRP A 111 3.69 -23.83 20.64
C TRP A 111 3.70 -23.44 19.17
N HIS A 112 4.60 -24.04 18.39
CA HIS A 112 4.63 -23.86 16.94
C HIS A 112 4.51 -25.20 16.21
N ALA A 113 3.85 -25.16 15.05
CA ALA A 113 3.75 -26.32 14.17
C ALA A 113 5.11 -26.60 13.52
N ILE A 114 5.52 -27.87 13.53
CA ILE A 114 6.76 -28.31 12.89
C ILE A 114 6.45 -28.97 11.54
N ALA A 115 7.24 -28.63 10.52
CA ALA A 115 7.06 -29.18 9.17
C ALA A 115 7.58 -30.62 9.07
N SER A 116 8.70 -30.91 9.73
CA SER A 116 9.22 -32.26 9.94
C SER A 116 10.13 -32.29 11.16
N ILE A 117 10.26 -33.46 11.80
CA ILE A 117 11.20 -33.64 12.93
C ILE A 117 12.64 -33.40 12.49
N ALA A 118 13.01 -33.86 11.30
CA ALA A 118 14.37 -33.72 10.81
C ALA A 118 14.77 -32.25 10.61
N ASP A 119 13.87 -31.42 10.07
CA ASP A 119 14.16 -30.01 9.81
C ASP A 119 14.20 -29.19 11.11
N GLU A 120 13.27 -29.46 12.02
CA GLU A 120 13.16 -28.78 13.32
C GLU A 120 14.40 -29.03 14.19
N TYR A 121 14.78 -30.30 14.35
CA TYR A 121 15.89 -30.70 15.21
C TYR A 121 17.24 -30.76 14.48
N GLY A 122 17.37 -30.08 13.34
CA GLY A 122 18.65 -29.87 12.66
C GLY A 122 19.34 -31.14 12.14
N VAL A 123 18.59 -32.17 11.72
CA VAL A 123 19.15 -33.44 11.23
C VAL A 123 19.63 -33.30 9.76
N PRO A 124 20.92 -33.55 9.47
CA PRO A 124 21.48 -33.47 8.12
C PRO A 124 20.79 -34.44 7.15
N ARG A 125 20.66 -34.05 5.88
CA ARG A 125 20.00 -34.86 4.82
C ARG A 125 20.56 -36.28 4.70
N SER A 126 21.87 -36.45 4.90
CA SER A 126 22.55 -37.76 4.88
C SER A 126 22.14 -38.70 6.01
N GLU A 127 21.57 -38.17 7.10
CA GLU A 127 21.21 -38.90 8.31
C GLU A 127 19.70 -38.96 8.56
N ARG A 128 18.89 -38.35 7.67
CA ARG A 128 17.44 -38.34 7.79
C ARG A 128 16.86 -39.75 7.71
N ASN A 129 16.00 -40.06 8.66
CA ASN A 129 15.31 -41.33 8.76
C ASN A 129 13.79 -41.09 8.95
N GLN A 130 13.02 -41.28 7.88
CA GLN A 130 11.56 -41.08 7.88
C GLN A 130 10.80 -41.95 8.90
N ARG A 131 11.43 -43.01 9.42
CA ARG A 131 10.84 -43.86 10.47
C ARG A 131 10.59 -43.10 11.76
N PHE A 132 11.39 -42.07 12.06
CA PHE A 132 11.16 -41.23 13.24
C PHE A 132 9.90 -40.38 13.09
N GLU A 133 9.60 -39.86 11.90
CA GLU A 133 8.36 -39.11 11.66
C GLU A 133 7.12 -39.95 12.01
N ARG A 134 7.09 -41.19 11.49
CA ARG A 134 6.00 -42.14 11.76
C ARG A 134 5.94 -42.57 13.23
N LEU A 135 7.10 -42.68 13.88
CA LEU A 135 7.19 -42.95 15.32
C LEU A 135 6.49 -41.82 16.09
N PHE A 136 6.95 -40.58 15.96
CA PHE A 136 6.40 -39.46 16.74
C PHE A 136 4.90 -39.25 16.49
N LEU A 137 4.43 -39.36 15.24
CA LEU A 137 3.00 -39.28 14.95
C LEU A 137 2.18 -40.37 15.67
N ARG A 138 2.68 -41.60 15.74
CA ARG A 138 1.98 -42.69 16.44
C ARG A 138 2.04 -42.52 17.95
N GLU A 139 3.21 -42.19 18.49
CA GLU A 139 3.42 -42.13 19.93
C GLU A 139 2.77 -40.89 20.55
N CYS A 140 2.76 -39.75 19.86
CA CYS A 140 2.01 -38.57 20.29
C CYS A 140 0.49 -38.83 20.33
N ARG A 141 -0.06 -39.67 19.44
CA ARG A 141 -1.49 -40.06 19.52
C ARG A 141 -1.84 -40.80 20.80
N ARG A 142 -0.87 -41.51 21.39
CA ARG A 142 -1.05 -42.28 22.64
C ARG A 142 -0.92 -41.41 23.90
N LEU A 143 -0.47 -40.16 23.79
CA LEU A 143 -0.38 -39.26 24.92
C LEU A 143 -1.79 -38.91 25.43
N ALA A 144 -1.93 -38.88 26.75
CA ALA A 144 -3.17 -38.57 27.44
C ALA A 144 -2.93 -37.63 28.64
N CYS A 145 -3.93 -36.81 28.91
CA CYS A 145 -4.06 -36.00 30.10
C CYS A 145 -4.25 -36.89 31.35
N PRO A 146 -4.05 -36.34 32.57
CA PRO A 146 -4.24 -37.11 33.81
C PRO A 146 -5.63 -37.75 33.94
N ASP A 147 -6.65 -37.14 33.34
CA ASP A 147 -8.04 -37.64 33.30
C ASP A 147 -8.32 -38.65 32.18
N GLY A 148 -7.30 -39.05 31.42
CA GLY A 148 -7.40 -40.04 30.35
C GLY A 148 -7.85 -39.51 28.99
N ARG A 149 -8.18 -38.21 28.87
CA ARG A 149 -8.46 -37.61 27.55
C ARG A 149 -7.19 -37.59 26.69
N PRO A 150 -7.28 -37.74 25.35
CA PRO A 150 -6.13 -37.60 24.47
C PRO A 150 -5.48 -36.22 24.63
N LEU A 151 -4.17 -36.18 24.86
CA LEU A 151 -3.42 -34.92 24.97
C LEU A 151 -3.20 -34.38 23.55
N ARG A 152 -3.87 -33.27 23.23
CA ARG A 152 -3.80 -32.62 21.92
C ARG A 152 -3.57 -31.13 22.07
N LEU A 153 -2.87 -30.55 21.11
CA LEU A 153 -2.81 -29.10 21.00
C LEU A 153 -4.11 -28.58 20.42
N ILE A 154 -4.75 -27.64 21.13
CA ILE A 154 -5.91 -26.92 20.61
C ILE A 154 -5.43 -25.73 19.78
N HIS A 155 -5.86 -25.67 18.52
CA HIS A 155 -5.69 -24.48 17.69
C HIS A 155 -6.64 -23.38 18.17
N GLY A 156 -6.17 -22.57 19.11
CA GLY A 156 -6.98 -21.60 19.81
C GLY A 156 -6.15 -20.67 20.68
N ILE A 157 -6.86 -19.86 21.46
CA ILE A 157 -6.33 -18.88 22.40
C ILE A 157 -6.78 -19.27 23.80
N ARG A 158 -5.83 -19.40 24.74
CA ARG A 158 -6.11 -19.57 26.17
C ARG A 158 -5.61 -18.38 26.95
N PHE A 159 -6.47 -17.83 27.79
CA PHE A 159 -6.19 -16.97 28.93
C PHE A 159 -6.23 -17.82 30.21
N THR A 160 -5.73 -17.31 31.33
CA THR A 160 -5.68 -18.09 32.58
C THR A 160 -7.05 -18.57 33.09
N ASN A 161 -8.13 -17.86 32.74
CA ASN A 161 -9.50 -18.15 33.17
C ASN A 161 -10.49 -18.42 32.02
N ARG A 162 -10.05 -18.37 30.76
CA ARG A 162 -10.95 -18.45 29.60
C ARG A 162 -10.22 -18.94 28.35
N ALA A 163 -10.89 -19.69 27.48
CA ALA A 163 -10.33 -20.10 26.20
C ALA A 163 -11.30 -19.93 25.04
N TYR A 164 -10.76 -19.79 23.83
CA TYR A 164 -11.49 -19.63 22.58
C TYR A 164 -10.83 -20.45 21.47
N TRP A 165 -11.63 -21.19 20.70
CA TRP A 165 -11.13 -21.99 19.58
C TRP A 165 -12.24 -22.27 18.57
N VAL A 166 -11.86 -22.79 17.41
CA VAL A 166 -12.79 -23.33 16.42
C VAL A 166 -12.65 -24.85 16.36
N ASP A 167 -13.76 -25.56 16.56
CA ASP A 167 -13.81 -27.00 16.29
C ASP A 167 -14.27 -27.26 14.87
N ASP A 168 -13.58 -28.19 14.20
CA ASP A 168 -14.01 -28.80 12.95
C ASP A 168 -14.61 -30.17 13.25
N HIS A 169 -15.86 -30.38 12.83
CA HIS A 169 -16.57 -31.64 13.06
C HIS A 169 -16.25 -32.70 12.00
N GLY A 170 -15.50 -32.35 10.95
CA GLY A 170 -15.09 -33.25 9.88
C GLY A 170 -16.16 -33.51 8.82
N ASP A 171 -17.36 -32.96 8.97
CA ASP A 171 -18.45 -32.96 8.00
C ASP A 171 -18.54 -31.64 7.20
N GLY A 172 -17.54 -30.76 7.37
CA GLY A 172 -17.48 -29.42 6.80
C GLY A 172 -18.15 -28.35 7.66
N SER A 173 -18.81 -28.73 8.76
CA SER A 173 -19.31 -27.78 9.75
C SER A 173 -18.26 -27.46 10.81
N GLN A 174 -18.28 -26.21 11.25
CA GLN A 174 -17.35 -25.71 12.26
C GLN A 174 -18.06 -24.80 13.27
N THR A 175 -17.68 -24.96 14.53
CA THR A 175 -18.24 -24.23 15.67
C THR A 175 -17.18 -23.39 16.36
N LEU A 176 -17.55 -22.16 16.70
CA LEU A 176 -16.72 -21.28 17.51
C LEU A 176 -17.09 -21.50 18.97
N ASN A 177 -16.10 -21.82 19.79
CA ASN A 177 -16.29 -22.22 21.17
C ASN A 177 -15.64 -21.24 22.14
N ARG A 178 -16.20 -21.18 23.34
CA ARG A 178 -15.66 -20.47 24.50
C ARG A 178 -15.77 -21.37 25.72
N ALA A 179 -14.70 -21.42 26.52
CA ALA A 179 -14.69 -22.09 27.81
C ALA A 179 -14.34 -21.09 28.92
N GLU A 180 -14.93 -21.26 30.10
CA GLU A 180 -14.68 -20.43 31.28
C GLU A 180 -13.82 -21.18 32.30
N ALA A 181 -13.44 -20.50 33.39
CA ALA A 181 -12.61 -21.06 34.44
C ALA A 181 -13.20 -22.36 35.01
N GLY A 182 -12.35 -23.37 35.15
CA GLY A 182 -12.73 -24.70 35.64
C GLY A 182 -13.21 -25.66 34.55
N ASP A 183 -13.35 -25.22 33.30
CA ASP A 183 -13.55 -26.14 32.19
C ASP A 183 -12.28 -27.00 31.97
N PRO A 184 -12.39 -28.34 31.93
CA PRO A 184 -11.26 -29.23 31.70
C PRO A 184 -10.48 -28.95 30.39
N ILE A 185 -11.03 -28.23 29.41
CA ILE A 185 -10.29 -27.85 28.22
C ILE A 185 -9.10 -26.94 28.54
N LEU A 186 -9.17 -26.14 29.62
CA LEU A 186 -8.09 -25.24 30.03
C LEU A 186 -6.82 -25.96 30.48
N ASP A 187 -6.91 -27.27 30.77
CA ASP A 187 -5.76 -28.14 31.06
C ASP A 187 -5.03 -28.63 29.79
N MET A 188 -5.62 -28.41 28.60
CA MET A 188 -5.00 -28.75 27.32
C MET A 188 -4.01 -27.67 26.89
N PRO A 189 -2.94 -28.04 26.16
CA PRO A 189 -2.06 -27.05 25.56
C PRO A 189 -2.78 -26.35 24.40
N PHE A 190 -2.82 -25.02 24.43
CA PHE A 190 -3.28 -24.20 23.32
C PHE A 190 -2.09 -23.71 22.49
N GLU A 191 -2.31 -23.37 21.23
CA GLU A 191 -1.24 -22.80 20.42
C GLU A 191 -0.81 -21.41 20.90
N LEU A 192 -1.78 -20.56 21.28
CA LEU A 192 -1.51 -19.32 22.01
C LEU A 192 -2.00 -19.44 23.45
N ASN A 193 -1.08 -19.27 24.39
CA ASN A 193 -1.37 -19.12 25.80
C ASN A 193 -0.98 -17.69 26.20
N LEU A 194 -1.88 -17.04 26.94
CA LEU A 194 -1.69 -15.71 27.48
C LEU A 194 -1.77 -15.79 29.00
N ASP A 195 -0.73 -15.30 29.68
CA ASP A 195 -0.65 -15.34 31.15
C ASP A 195 -1.57 -14.33 31.84
N SER A 196 -2.29 -13.54 31.03
CA SER A 196 -3.29 -12.58 31.48
C SER A 196 -4.64 -13.24 31.73
N GLU A 197 -5.32 -12.80 32.79
CA GLU A 197 -6.74 -13.10 32.99
C GLU A 197 -7.60 -12.37 31.96
N PHE A 198 -8.56 -13.07 31.35
CA PHE A 198 -9.57 -12.42 30.52
C PHE A 198 -10.52 -11.60 31.40
N THR A 199 -10.68 -10.31 31.08
CA THR A 199 -11.70 -9.47 31.72
C THR A 199 -12.51 -8.67 30.69
N ASP A 200 -13.84 -8.63 30.87
CA ASP A 200 -14.73 -7.84 30.00
C ASP A 200 -14.43 -6.34 30.06
N ARG A 201 -13.82 -5.88 31.16
CA ARG A 201 -13.36 -4.49 31.31
C ARG A 201 -12.21 -4.20 30.34
N GLU A 202 -11.22 -5.08 30.27
CA GLU A 202 -10.07 -4.89 29.41
C GLU A 202 -10.43 -5.06 27.93
N ALA A 203 -11.29 -6.03 27.60
CA ALA A 203 -11.84 -6.18 26.26
C ALA A 203 -12.56 -4.90 25.78
N ARG A 204 -13.37 -4.26 26.65
CA ARG A 204 -14.03 -2.98 26.34
C ARG A 204 -13.03 -1.84 26.17
N ARG A 205 -12.04 -1.73 27.05
CA ARG A 205 -11.01 -0.69 26.98
C ARG A 205 -10.19 -0.80 25.70
N ALA A 206 -9.78 -2.01 25.31
CA ALA A 206 -9.09 -2.27 24.06
C ALA A 206 -9.94 -1.84 22.85
N ARG A 207 -11.24 -2.18 22.85
CA ARG A 207 -12.19 -1.76 21.81
C ARG A 207 -12.30 -0.24 21.72
N GLU A 208 -12.38 0.46 22.84
CA GLU A 208 -12.43 1.95 22.87
C GLU A 208 -11.16 2.57 22.27
N ILE A 209 -9.99 1.99 22.56
CA ILE A 209 -8.71 2.42 21.97
C ILE A 209 -8.69 2.19 20.46
N MET A 210 -9.12 1.01 20.00
CA MET A 210 -9.25 0.68 18.57
C MET A 210 -10.24 1.63 17.87
N GLN A 211 -11.35 1.95 18.52
CA GLN A 211 -12.32 2.92 18.01
C GLN A 211 -11.72 4.33 17.88
N GLY A 212 -10.87 4.72 18.83
CA GLY A 212 -10.17 6.00 18.80
C GLY A 212 -9.14 6.14 17.66
N VAL A 213 -8.62 5.03 17.12
CA VAL A 213 -7.67 5.03 16.00
C VAL A 213 -8.32 4.79 14.64
N CYS A 214 -9.54 4.24 14.57
CA CYS A 214 -10.27 4.01 13.33
C CYS A 214 -11.09 5.22 12.88
N ALA A 215 -11.11 5.48 11.57
CA ALA A 215 -11.84 6.59 10.97
C ALA A 215 -13.36 6.41 11.05
N ASP A 216 -13.83 5.16 10.95
CA ASP A 216 -15.25 4.83 10.89
C ASP A 216 -15.59 3.49 11.59
N PRO A 217 -16.88 3.22 11.86
CA PRO A 217 -17.30 1.99 12.55
C PRO A 217 -17.04 0.69 11.78
N ASP A 218 -17.00 0.71 10.45
CA ASP A 218 -16.74 -0.48 9.63
C ASP A 218 -15.24 -0.80 9.62
N SER A 219 -14.39 0.23 9.66
CA SER A 219 -12.96 0.10 9.93
C SER A 219 -12.68 -0.50 11.31
N LEU A 220 -13.41 -0.06 12.35
CA LEU A 220 -13.33 -0.67 13.68
C LEU A 220 -13.75 -2.14 13.66
N TYR A 221 -14.86 -2.46 12.98
CA TYR A 221 -15.33 -3.84 12.83
C TYR A 221 -14.25 -4.72 12.21
N ASN A 222 -13.68 -4.30 11.08
CA ASN A 222 -12.62 -5.04 10.41
C ASN A 222 -11.37 -5.15 11.28
N LEU A 223 -10.94 -4.08 11.95
CA LEU A 223 -9.77 -4.12 12.82
C LEU A 223 -9.97 -5.08 14.01
N LEU A 224 -11.17 -5.18 14.56
CA LEU A 224 -11.50 -6.11 15.65
C LEU A 224 -11.46 -7.58 15.23
N LEU A 225 -11.57 -7.90 13.94
CA LEU A 225 -11.39 -9.28 13.48
C LEU A 225 -9.92 -9.71 13.54
N LEU A 226 -8.98 -8.78 13.35
CA LEU A 226 -7.55 -9.06 13.12
C LEU A 226 -6.86 -9.81 14.28
N PRO A 227 -6.91 -9.37 15.55
CA PRO A 227 -6.07 -9.95 16.60
C PRO A 227 -6.25 -11.45 16.81
N ALA A 228 -7.50 -11.94 16.85
CA ALA A 228 -7.82 -13.37 17.03
C ALA A 228 -8.04 -14.11 15.69
N ALA A 229 -7.88 -13.42 14.55
CA ALA A 229 -8.07 -14.00 13.23
C ALA A 229 -7.27 -15.31 12.98
N PRO A 230 -6.02 -15.48 13.46
CA PRO A 230 -5.27 -16.71 13.20
C PRO A 230 -5.92 -17.98 13.74
N PHE A 231 -6.82 -17.85 14.72
CA PHE A 231 -7.43 -18.98 15.44
C PHE A 231 -8.93 -19.09 15.23
N LEU A 232 -9.63 -17.95 15.16
CA LEU A 232 -11.10 -17.90 15.21
C LEU A 232 -11.74 -17.78 13.82
N GLN A 233 -10.93 -17.61 12.78
CA GLN A 233 -11.38 -17.75 11.40
C GLN A 233 -11.73 -19.21 11.12
N LYS A 234 -13.01 -19.49 10.84
CA LYS A 234 -13.47 -20.81 10.37
C LYS A 234 -12.67 -21.31 9.16
N TYR A 235 -12.45 -20.42 8.20
CA TYR A 235 -11.59 -20.69 7.07
C TYR A 235 -10.53 -19.61 7.01
N LYS A 236 -9.27 -19.99 6.84
CA LYS A 236 -8.19 -19.02 6.62
C LYS A 236 -8.39 -18.35 5.25
N HIS A 237 -8.76 -17.08 5.25
CA HIS A 237 -8.95 -16.35 3.98
C HIS A 237 -8.75 -14.83 4.08
N LEU A 238 -8.70 -14.27 5.30
CA LEU A 238 -8.58 -12.82 5.50
C LEU A 238 -7.11 -12.36 5.48
N THR A 239 -6.90 -11.26 4.77
CA THR A 239 -5.72 -10.41 4.79
C THR A 239 -6.17 -8.99 5.14
N PHE A 240 -5.46 -8.34 6.04
CA PHE A 240 -5.82 -7.01 6.53
C PHE A 240 -4.99 -5.94 5.84
N ALA A 241 -5.61 -4.82 5.49
CA ALA A 241 -4.94 -3.67 4.91
C ALA A 241 -5.34 -2.40 5.66
N LEU A 242 -4.41 -1.84 6.42
CA LEU A 242 -4.56 -0.63 7.22
C LEU A 242 -4.04 0.56 6.41
N ALA A 243 -4.93 1.48 6.06
CA ALA A 243 -4.61 2.69 5.30
C ALA A 243 -4.79 3.97 6.13
N GLY A 244 -3.91 4.92 5.89
CA GLY A 244 -3.97 6.30 6.39
C GLY A 244 -2.59 6.93 6.40
N ASP A 245 -2.48 8.20 6.75
CA ASP A 245 -1.20 8.92 6.73
C ASP A 245 -0.17 8.42 7.76
N GLY A 246 1.05 8.97 7.67
CA GLY A 246 2.11 8.70 8.63
C GLY A 246 1.73 9.19 10.03
N GLY A 247 2.08 8.43 11.07
CA GLY A 247 1.89 8.84 12.47
C GLY A 247 0.55 8.45 13.11
N ASN A 248 -0.40 7.92 12.35
CA ASN A 248 -1.74 7.53 12.83
C ASN A 248 -1.81 6.27 13.72
N GLY A 249 -0.67 5.66 14.05
CA GLY A 249 -0.59 4.54 14.99
C GLY A 249 -0.61 3.14 14.36
N LYS A 250 -0.52 2.99 13.03
CA LYS A 250 -0.38 1.66 12.37
C LYS A 250 0.77 0.84 12.96
N GLY A 251 1.99 1.39 12.98
CA GLY A 251 3.15 0.72 13.59
C GLY A 251 3.05 0.55 15.11
N VAL A 252 2.32 1.44 15.81
CA VAL A 252 2.04 1.29 17.25
C VAL A 252 1.12 0.11 17.53
N PHE A 253 0.17 -0.16 16.63
CA PHE A 253 -0.69 -1.34 16.72
C PHE A 253 0.12 -2.63 16.50
N PHE A 254 0.99 -2.67 15.47
CA PHE A 254 1.82 -3.84 15.20
C PHE A 254 2.84 -4.10 16.30
N SER A 255 3.41 -3.05 16.90
CA SER A 255 4.34 -3.21 18.01
C SER A 255 3.73 -3.83 19.27
N ALA A 256 2.39 -3.74 19.44
CA ALA A 256 1.68 -4.47 20.49
C ALA A 256 1.87 -5.99 20.39
N PHE A 257 2.00 -6.52 19.17
CA PHE A 257 2.25 -7.94 18.92
C PHE A 257 3.74 -8.26 18.90
N THR A 258 4.58 -7.37 18.36
CA THR A 258 5.99 -7.70 18.07
C THR A 258 7.00 -7.32 19.16
N ARG A 259 6.65 -6.45 20.11
CA ARG A 259 7.62 -5.90 21.09
C ARG A 259 7.28 -6.07 22.56
N TYR A 260 6.00 -6.08 22.92
CA TYR A 260 5.58 -5.87 24.32
C TYR A 260 5.00 -7.11 25.00
N ASN A 261 4.92 -8.24 24.31
CA ASN A 261 4.46 -9.51 24.86
C ASN A 261 5.21 -10.65 24.17
N ASP A 262 5.99 -11.42 24.93
CA ASP A 262 6.89 -12.45 24.39
C ASP A 262 6.13 -13.58 23.69
N GLN A 263 4.94 -13.94 24.20
CA GLN A 263 4.08 -14.98 23.64
C GLN A 263 3.60 -14.59 22.24
N THR A 264 3.17 -13.34 22.04
CA THR A 264 2.75 -12.86 20.70
C THR A 264 3.93 -12.52 19.80
N ALA A 265 5.03 -11.98 20.34
CA ALA A 265 6.19 -11.57 19.56
C ALA A 265 6.87 -12.75 18.87
N ARG A 266 6.92 -13.90 19.55
CA ARG A 266 7.44 -15.15 18.99
C ARG A 266 6.59 -15.70 17.85
N LEU A 267 5.29 -15.47 17.88
CA LEU A 267 4.36 -15.90 16.85
C LEU A 267 4.14 -14.84 15.77
N ALA A 268 4.77 -13.66 15.91
CA ALA A 268 4.74 -12.59 14.93
C ALA A 268 6.04 -12.52 14.10
N CYS A 269 5.94 -11.96 12.90
CA CYS A 269 7.09 -11.55 12.11
C CYS A 269 6.80 -10.30 11.30
N THR A 270 7.85 -9.55 10.98
CA THR A 270 7.80 -8.46 10.01
C THR A 270 8.19 -8.99 8.64
N VAL A 271 7.37 -8.69 7.64
CA VAL A 271 7.54 -9.14 6.25
C VAL A 271 7.47 -7.96 5.29
N ASP A 272 7.98 -8.19 4.10
CA ASP A 272 7.85 -7.29 2.96
C ASP A 272 6.88 -7.93 1.95
N ALA A 273 5.70 -7.33 1.81
CA ALA A 273 4.64 -7.86 0.97
C ALA A 273 5.03 -7.85 -0.52
N GLU A 274 5.85 -6.89 -0.97
CA GLU A 274 6.35 -6.83 -2.35
C GLU A 274 7.30 -8.02 -2.65
N LYS A 275 8.20 -8.34 -1.71
CA LYS A 275 9.07 -9.52 -1.80
C LYS A 275 8.27 -10.82 -1.76
N LEU A 276 7.28 -10.92 -0.87
CA LEU A 276 6.39 -12.09 -0.81
C LEU A 276 5.58 -12.27 -2.11
N ALA A 277 5.13 -11.17 -2.69
CA ALA A 277 4.34 -11.14 -3.90
C ALA A 277 5.15 -11.35 -5.19
N GLY A 278 6.48 -11.36 -5.13
CA GLY A 278 7.34 -11.64 -6.28
C GLY A 278 7.62 -10.41 -7.17
N GLY A 279 7.85 -9.23 -6.56
CA GLY A 279 8.16 -8.01 -7.30
C GLY A 279 9.30 -8.16 -8.33
N SER A 280 9.07 -7.68 -9.55
CA SER A 280 9.93 -7.91 -10.74
C SER A 280 11.32 -7.26 -10.67
N ARG A 281 11.56 -6.36 -9.69
CA ARG A 281 12.80 -5.59 -9.51
C ARG A 281 13.76 -6.18 -8.48
N LEU A 282 13.40 -7.27 -7.81
CA LEU A 282 14.12 -7.82 -6.66
C LEU A 282 15.01 -9.02 -7.04
N SER A 283 16.11 -9.22 -6.30
CA SER A 283 17.02 -10.35 -6.52
C SER A 283 16.34 -11.68 -6.21
N GLY A 284 16.62 -12.73 -7.00
CA GLY A 284 16.02 -14.06 -6.82
C GLY A 284 16.28 -14.67 -5.44
N THR A 285 17.42 -14.35 -4.81
CA THR A 285 17.76 -14.82 -3.45
C THR A 285 16.87 -14.19 -2.37
N SER A 286 16.50 -12.92 -2.50
CA SER A 286 15.61 -12.23 -1.54
C SER A 286 14.18 -12.77 -1.64
N LEU A 287 13.73 -13.07 -2.85
CA LEU A 287 12.39 -13.63 -3.12
C LEU A 287 12.23 -15.07 -2.60
N GLU A 288 13.29 -15.87 -2.62
CA GLU A 288 13.26 -17.24 -2.10
C GLU A 288 13.28 -17.30 -0.56
N GLN A 289 13.79 -16.26 0.10
CA GLN A 289 13.99 -16.21 1.55
C GLN A 289 12.84 -15.57 2.34
N GLU A 290 12.16 -14.55 1.77
CA GLU A 290 11.10 -13.82 2.48
C GLU A 290 9.98 -14.75 3.01
N PRO A 291 9.49 -15.74 2.25
CA PRO A 291 8.48 -16.66 2.75
C PRO A 291 8.98 -17.50 3.94
N ALA A 292 10.29 -17.75 4.09
CA ALA A 292 10.84 -18.53 5.19
C ALA A 292 10.58 -17.91 6.57
N LYS A 293 10.25 -16.60 6.62
CA LYS A 293 9.87 -15.88 7.84
C LYS A 293 8.48 -16.26 8.35
N LEU A 294 7.64 -16.87 7.50
CA LEU A 294 6.26 -17.27 7.84
C LEU A 294 6.19 -18.64 8.53
N ILE A 295 7.29 -19.40 8.53
CA ILE A 295 7.36 -20.72 9.17
C ILE A 295 7.13 -20.55 10.67
N GLY A 296 6.11 -21.23 11.20
CA GLY A 296 5.74 -21.18 12.62
C GLY A 296 5.13 -19.85 13.09
N LYS A 297 4.77 -18.93 12.19
CA LYS A 297 4.19 -17.63 12.54
C LYS A 297 2.69 -17.57 12.33
N LEU A 298 2.01 -16.77 13.16
CA LEU A 298 0.57 -16.55 13.18
C LEU A 298 0.17 -15.12 12.81
N TRP A 299 1.07 -14.15 12.99
CA TRP A 299 0.90 -12.79 12.49
C TRP A 299 2.09 -12.40 11.61
N ALA A 300 1.80 -11.85 10.43
CA ALA A 300 2.81 -11.31 9.53
C ALA A 300 2.45 -9.86 9.22
N PHE A 301 3.32 -8.93 9.62
CA PHE A 301 3.10 -7.49 9.48
C PHE A 301 4.04 -6.90 8.43
N ASP A 302 3.47 -6.22 7.45
CA ASP A 302 4.21 -5.27 6.61
C ASP A 302 3.91 -3.86 7.12
N GLU A 303 4.92 -3.21 7.69
CA GLU A 303 4.74 -1.91 8.36
C GLU A 303 4.79 -0.73 7.38
N ASP A 304 5.28 -0.93 6.15
CA ASP A 304 5.51 0.15 5.18
C ASP A 304 5.43 -0.36 3.72
N ALA A 305 4.24 -0.84 3.34
CA ALA A 305 4.03 -1.33 1.99
C ALA A 305 3.80 -0.18 1.00
N ASN A 306 4.60 -0.19 -0.08
CA ASN A 306 4.26 0.50 -1.32
C ASN A 306 3.04 -0.21 -1.92
N GLY A 307 2.00 0.54 -2.30
CA GLY A 307 0.69 -0.01 -2.69
C GLY A 307 0.76 -1.22 -3.64
N LEU A 308 -0.14 -2.19 -3.44
CA LEU A 308 -0.12 -3.46 -4.17
C LEU A 308 -0.70 -3.35 -5.58
N ASP A 309 0.00 -3.90 -6.58
CA ASP A 309 -0.48 -4.04 -7.96
C ASP A 309 -1.31 -5.33 -8.17
N GLN A 310 -1.97 -5.45 -9.32
CA GLN A 310 -2.82 -6.61 -9.65
C GLN A 310 -2.03 -7.91 -9.84
N HIS A 311 -0.76 -7.87 -10.26
CA HIS A 311 0.05 -9.07 -10.51
C HIS A 311 0.61 -9.66 -9.20
N GLN A 312 1.00 -8.81 -8.26
CA GLN A 312 1.43 -9.14 -6.89
C GLN A 312 0.33 -9.87 -6.09
N THR A 313 -0.90 -9.62 -6.47
CA THR A 313 -2.10 -9.98 -5.73
C THR A 313 -2.43 -11.49 -5.82
N GLU A 314 -1.97 -12.22 -6.85
CA GLU A 314 -2.17 -13.68 -6.98
C GLU A 314 -1.33 -14.51 -6.00
N ARG A 315 -0.07 -14.14 -5.77
CA ARG A 315 0.76 -14.82 -4.75
C ARG A 315 0.25 -14.55 -3.34
N LEU A 316 -0.15 -13.32 -3.07
CA LEU A 316 -0.81 -12.95 -1.81
C LEU A 316 -2.09 -13.76 -1.59
N LYS A 317 -2.83 -14.10 -2.65
CA LYS A 317 -4.02 -14.96 -2.57
C LYS A 317 -3.70 -16.35 -2.03
N ARG A 318 -2.60 -16.97 -2.48
CA ARG A 318 -2.11 -18.29 -2.00
C ARG A 318 -1.66 -18.23 -0.54
N LEU A 319 -0.98 -17.15 -0.16
CA LEU A 319 -0.59 -16.89 1.24
C LEU A 319 -1.81 -16.71 2.14
N SER A 320 -2.83 -15.99 1.66
CA SER A 320 -4.07 -15.74 2.40
C SER A 320 -4.87 -17.01 2.67
N THR A 321 -4.86 -18.00 1.76
CA THR A 321 -5.56 -19.29 1.95
C THR A 321 -4.74 -20.35 2.69
N GLY A 322 -3.45 -20.11 2.93
CA GLY A 322 -2.59 -21.11 3.53
C GLY A 322 -2.19 -22.24 2.57
N ASP A 323 -2.22 -21.98 1.25
CA ASP A 323 -1.77 -22.94 0.26
C ASP A 323 -0.27 -23.23 0.43
N ARG A 324 0.15 -24.45 0.09
CA ARG A 324 1.56 -24.83 0.21
C ARG A 324 2.46 -23.91 -0.62
N ILE A 325 3.51 -23.42 0.02
CA ILE A 325 4.57 -22.59 -0.59
C ILE A 325 5.93 -23.22 -0.35
N ASP A 326 6.87 -22.90 -1.24
CA ASP A 326 8.25 -23.35 -1.17
C ASP A 326 9.15 -22.15 -0.81
N SER A 327 10.14 -22.38 0.05
CA SER A 327 11.13 -21.39 0.42
C SER A 327 12.52 -22.02 0.55
N ARG A 328 13.56 -21.24 0.26
CA ARG A 328 14.95 -21.66 0.41
C ARG A 328 15.69 -20.70 1.33
N ARG A 329 16.15 -21.18 2.49
CA ARG A 329 17.09 -20.44 3.33
C ARG A 329 18.52 -20.62 2.80
N LEU A 330 19.35 -19.58 2.91
CA LEU A 330 20.75 -19.66 2.46
C LEU A 330 21.47 -20.82 3.16
N GLY A 331 22.08 -21.72 2.40
CA GLY A 331 22.79 -22.89 2.94
C GLY A 331 21.91 -24.03 3.46
N ARG A 332 20.58 -23.97 3.27
CA ARG A 332 19.65 -25.08 3.58
C ARG A 332 18.89 -25.54 2.35
N ASP A 333 18.35 -26.76 2.41
CA ASP A 333 17.46 -27.31 1.38
C ASP A 333 16.17 -26.49 1.24
N VAL A 334 15.47 -26.66 0.12
CA VAL A 334 14.13 -26.08 -0.08
C VAL A 334 13.17 -26.72 0.92
N VAL A 335 12.45 -25.88 1.67
CA VAL A 335 11.41 -26.28 2.61
C VAL A 335 10.05 -25.89 2.04
N SER A 336 9.16 -26.87 1.93
CA SER A 336 7.76 -26.67 1.56
C SER A 336 6.90 -26.65 2.82
N PHE A 337 6.04 -25.65 2.98
CA PHE A 337 5.16 -25.55 4.15
C PHE A 337 3.85 -24.83 3.82
N ASN A 338 2.86 -24.99 4.69
CA ASN A 338 1.58 -24.28 4.60
C ASN A 338 1.63 -23.05 5.53
N PRO A 339 1.50 -21.82 5.02
CA PRO A 339 1.58 -20.62 5.83
C PRO A 339 0.30 -20.47 6.65
N ARG A 340 0.47 -20.23 7.96
CA ARG A 340 -0.65 -20.07 8.89
C ARG A 340 -0.90 -18.62 9.26
N ALA A 341 0.14 -17.79 9.15
CA ALA A 341 0.10 -16.37 9.50
C ALA A 341 -1.03 -15.58 8.82
N THR A 342 -1.79 -14.83 9.61
CA THR A 342 -2.67 -13.77 9.10
C THR A 342 -1.79 -12.61 8.65
N LEU A 343 -1.94 -12.24 7.37
CA LEU A 343 -1.16 -11.15 6.79
C LEU A 343 -1.85 -9.83 7.07
N CYS A 344 -1.08 -8.83 7.50
CA CYS A 344 -1.56 -7.49 7.72
C CYS A 344 -0.58 -6.47 7.12
N ILE A 345 -1.11 -5.55 6.32
CA ILE A 345 -0.34 -4.62 5.51
C ILE A 345 -0.71 -3.20 5.94
N ALA A 346 0.26 -2.41 6.40
CA ALA A 346 0.11 -0.98 6.59
C ALA A 346 0.61 -0.24 5.35
N THR A 347 -0.16 0.75 4.90
CA THR A 347 0.23 1.59 3.76
C THR A 347 -0.23 3.03 3.96
N ASN A 348 0.54 3.95 3.40
CA ASN A 348 0.22 5.38 3.34
C ASN A 348 -0.45 5.77 2.00
N LEU A 349 -0.50 4.85 1.02
CA LEU A 349 -0.99 5.11 -0.33
C LEU A 349 -2.43 4.65 -0.54
N ASP A 350 -3.12 5.27 -1.50
CA ASP A 350 -4.41 4.80 -2.02
C ASP A 350 -4.21 3.38 -2.58
N PHE A 351 -4.64 2.39 -1.80
CA PHE A 351 -4.58 1.00 -2.22
C PHE A 351 -5.35 0.83 -3.54
N VAL A 352 -4.74 0.24 -4.57
CA VAL A 352 -5.41 0.02 -5.85
C VAL A 352 -6.59 -0.96 -5.64
N THR A 353 -7.79 -0.40 -5.55
CA THR A 353 -9.06 -1.14 -5.33
C THR A 353 -9.58 -1.86 -6.57
N GLY A 354 -8.75 -2.03 -7.60
CA GLY A 354 -9.01 -2.83 -8.80
C GLY A 354 -9.07 -4.35 -8.53
N MET A 355 -9.61 -4.74 -7.37
CA MET A 355 -9.72 -6.12 -6.94
C MET A 355 -10.93 -6.81 -7.59
N ASP A 356 -10.70 -8.03 -8.06
CA ASP A 356 -11.78 -8.90 -8.51
C ASP A 356 -12.72 -9.28 -7.34
N ALA A 357 -13.83 -9.96 -7.65
CA ALA A 357 -14.81 -10.39 -6.65
C ALA A 357 -14.29 -11.49 -5.70
N SER A 358 -13.22 -12.21 -6.08
CA SER A 358 -12.58 -13.22 -5.25
C SER A 358 -11.66 -12.58 -4.20
N MET A 359 -10.97 -11.49 -4.54
CA MET A 359 -10.06 -10.75 -3.66
C MET A 359 -10.82 -9.87 -2.68
N ARG A 360 -11.93 -9.26 -3.11
CA ARG A 360 -12.79 -8.46 -2.22
C ARG A 360 -13.32 -9.23 -1.01
N ARG A 361 -13.48 -10.56 -1.10
CA ARG A 361 -13.90 -11.41 0.02
C ARG A 361 -12.75 -11.79 0.96
N ARG A 362 -11.51 -11.53 0.57
CA ARG A 362 -10.28 -11.92 1.27
C ARG A 362 -9.56 -10.73 1.89
N PHE A 363 -9.88 -9.50 1.50
CA PHE A 363 -9.28 -8.29 2.07
C PHE A 363 -10.23 -7.61 3.06
N ALA A 364 -9.76 -7.46 4.29
CA ALA A 364 -10.39 -6.66 5.33
C ALA A 364 -9.67 -5.31 5.42
N PHE A 365 -10.28 -4.30 4.82
CA PHE A 365 -9.73 -2.95 4.80
C PHE A 365 -10.04 -2.21 6.10
N VAL A 366 -9.07 -1.46 6.61
CA VAL A 366 -9.21 -0.64 7.81
C VAL A 366 -8.71 0.75 7.49
N ARG A 367 -9.57 1.75 7.65
CA ARG A 367 -9.21 3.15 7.57
C ARG A 367 -8.84 3.65 8.95
N MET A 368 -7.58 4.02 9.13
CA MET A 368 -7.08 4.67 10.33
C MET A 368 -7.40 6.18 10.26
N ARG A 369 -7.61 6.85 11.40
CA ARG A 369 -7.79 8.31 11.46
C ARG A 369 -6.53 9.02 11.03
N ASP A 370 -6.68 10.04 10.20
CA ASP A 370 -5.56 10.86 9.70
C ASP A 370 -5.28 12.08 10.58
N HIS A 371 -4.21 12.79 10.23
CA HIS A 371 -3.82 14.10 10.76
C HIS A 371 -3.78 14.14 12.28
N ARG A 372 -3.42 13.00 12.89
CA ARG A 372 -3.29 12.89 14.34
C ARG A 372 -1.97 13.51 14.76
N ASP A 373 -2.05 14.41 15.73
CA ASP A 373 -0.87 14.87 16.43
C ASP A 373 -0.27 13.67 17.20
N PRO A 374 1.00 13.30 16.94
CA PRO A 374 1.65 12.22 17.68
C PRO A 374 1.55 12.40 19.19
N ASP A 375 1.50 13.63 19.70
CA ASP A 375 1.48 13.94 21.13
C ASP A 375 0.09 14.14 21.72
N GLU A 376 -0.99 13.99 20.93
CA GLU A 376 -2.34 14.09 21.47
C GLU A 376 -2.61 13.02 22.54
N ILE A 377 -3.54 13.32 23.46
CA ILE A 377 -3.86 12.47 24.61
C ILE A 377 -4.22 11.05 24.16
N GLY A 378 -5.05 10.92 23.10
CA GLY A 378 -5.46 9.62 22.57
C GLY A 378 -4.29 8.77 22.09
N MET A 379 -3.31 9.38 21.40
CA MET A 379 -2.12 8.67 20.92
C MET A 379 -1.17 8.28 22.06
N ARG A 380 -0.99 9.14 23.08
CA ARG A 380 -0.21 8.79 24.27
C ARG A 380 -0.84 7.65 25.05
N VAL A 381 -2.16 7.66 25.21
CA VAL A 381 -2.92 6.58 25.86
C VAL A 381 -2.75 5.29 25.06
N PHE A 382 -2.87 5.33 23.73
CA PHE A 382 -2.70 4.16 22.87
C PHE A 382 -1.29 3.57 22.98
N ARG A 383 -0.23 4.39 22.85
CA ARG A 383 1.17 3.93 22.99
C ARG A 383 1.43 3.33 24.37
N ARG A 384 0.97 4.01 25.44
CA ARG A 384 1.12 3.50 26.82
C ARG A 384 0.38 2.19 27.01
N TYR A 385 -0.81 2.06 26.43
CA TYR A 385 -1.58 0.82 26.49
C TYR A 385 -0.83 -0.33 25.81
N CYS A 386 -0.34 -0.15 24.57
CA CYS A 386 0.46 -1.16 23.90
C CYS A 386 1.72 -1.53 24.71
N ALA A 387 2.40 -0.55 25.30
CA ALA A 387 3.61 -0.79 26.09
C ALA A 387 3.36 -1.49 27.44
N THR A 388 2.13 -1.48 27.95
CA THR A 388 1.80 -2.04 29.28
C THR A 388 1.01 -3.34 29.21
N ILE A 389 0.11 -3.46 28.24
CA ILE A 389 -0.78 -4.62 28.07
C ILE A 389 -0.36 -5.47 26.87
N GLY A 390 0.39 -4.91 25.92
CA GLY A 390 0.71 -5.58 24.66
C GLY A 390 -0.54 -5.85 23.83
N ALA A 391 -0.52 -6.96 23.08
CA ALA A 391 -1.63 -7.38 22.26
C ALA A 391 -2.77 -8.07 23.04
N ALA A 392 -2.56 -8.47 24.30
CA ALA A 392 -3.51 -9.30 25.06
C ALA A 392 -4.92 -8.69 25.11
N GLY A 393 -5.04 -7.40 25.42
CA GLY A 393 -6.35 -6.72 25.45
C GLY A 393 -7.01 -6.62 24.07
N PHE A 394 -6.24 -6.41 23.00
CA PHE A 394 -6.80 -6.42 21.63
C PHE A 394 -7.29 -7.82 21.23
N ILE A 395 -6.58 -8.87 21.65
CA ILE A 395 -6.99 -10.26 21.47
C ILE A 395 -8.28 -10.53 22.25
N MET A 396 -8.40 -10.05 23.50
CA MET A 396 -9.64 -10.19 24.28
C MET A 396 -10.85 -9.55 23.57
N ALA A 397 -10.69 -8.32 23.09
CA ALA A 397 -11.73 -7.61 22.34
C ALA A 397 -12.10 -8.35 21.04
N SER A 398 -11.09 -8.90 20.35
CA SER A 398 -11.28 -9.68 19.14
C SER A 398 -12.03 -10.97 19.39
N CYS A 399 -11.71 -11.72 20.45
CA CYS A 399 -12.42 -12.94 20.84
C CYS A 399 -13.92 -12.69 21.02
N GLU A 400 -14.31 -11.69 21.81
CA GLU A 400 -15.73 -11.33 21.99
C GLU A 400 -16.37 -10.84 20.68
N HIS A 401 -15.60 -10.16 19.83
CA HIS A 401 -16.08 -9.72 18.53
C HIS A 401 -16.40 -10.90 17.60
N TRP A 402 -15.54 -11.94 17.57
CA TRP A 402 -15.76 -13.18 16.83
C TRP A 402 -16.96 -13.96 17.39
N MET A 403 -17.12 -14.05 18.71
CA MET A 403 -18.29 -14.70 19.33
C MET A 403 -19.60 -14.02 18.90
N ALA A 404 -19.61 -12.69 18.79
CA ALA A 404 -20.76 -11.94 18.33
C ALA A 404 -20.96 -11.99 16.79
N ASN A 405 -19.90 -12.25 16.03
CA ASN A 405 -19.91 -12.21 14.56
C ASN A 405 -19.22 -13.46 13.97
N PRO A 406 -19.80 -14.66 14.14
CA PRO A 406 -19.13 -15.93 13.83
C PRO A 406 -18.95 -16.20 12.32
N ASP A 407 -19.52 -15.37 11.43
CA ASP A 407 -19.30 -15.48 9.99
C ASP A 407 -17.98 -14.85 9.54
N GLY A 408 -17.37 -13.99 10.36
CA GLY A 408 -16.08 -13.37 10.11
C GLY A 408 -16.02 -12.50 8.85
N ARG A 409 -17.17 -12.09 8.30
CA ARG A 409 -17.19 -11.40 7.01
C ARG A 409 -16.78 -9.95 7.18
N ALA A 410 -15.66 -9.58 6.55
CA ALA A 410 -15.20 -8.21 6.53
C ALA A 410 -16.24 -7.27 5.91
N ARG A 411 -16.40 -6.11 6.52
CA ARG A 411 -17.23 -5.01 6.03
C ARG A 411 -16.51 -4.21 4.96
N ILE A 412 -17.29 -3.53 4.15
CA ILE A 412 -16.76 -2.68 3.08
C ILE A 412 -16.32 -1.36 3.71
N VAL A 413 -15.04 -1.03 3.57
CA VAL A 413 -14.44 0.22 4.06
C VAL A 413 -13.96 1.04 2.87
N GLN A 414 -14.23 2.34 2.91
CA GLN A 414 -13.72 3.29 1.92
C GLN A 414 -12.32 3.75 2.31
N LEU A 415 -11.37 3.63 1.38
CA LEU A 415 -9.99 4.06 1.60
C LEU A 415 -9.70 5.46 1.06
N ASN A 416 -10.32 5.79 -0.07
CA ASN A 416 -10.06 7.02 -0.81
C ASN A 416 -10.56 8.25 -0.04
N ARG A 417 -9.76 9.32 -0.06
CA ARG A 417 -10.14 10.63 0.49
C ARG A 417 -10.84 11.48 -0.58
N PRO A 418 -12.07 11.96 -0.35
CA PRO A 418 -12.72 12.93 -1.25
C PRO A 418 -11.95 14.24 -1.36
N GLU A 419 -11.30 14.67 -0.29
CA GLU A 419 -10.46 15.88 -0.22
C GLU A 419 -9.24 15.83 -1.17
N ASN A 420 -8.75 14.63 -1.48
CA ASN A 420 -7.62 14.42 -2.38
C ASN A 420 -8.08 14.17 -3.84
N MET A 421 -9.31 14.55 -4.19
CA MET A 421 -9.72 14.51 -5.59
C MET A 421 -8.89 15.50 -6.40
N THR A 422 -8.40 15.05 -7.56
CA THR A 422 -7.87 15.99 -8.55
C THR A 422 -9.00 16.85 -9.13
N ASP A 423 -8.69 17.96 -9.80
CA ASP A 423 -9.71 18.81 -10.43
C ASP A 423 -10.56 18.04 -11.45
N ALA A 424 -9.93 17.13 -12.20
CA ALA A 424 -10.61 16.22 -13.12
C ALA A 424 -11.59 15.28 -12.40
N GLU A 425 -11.21 14.79 -11.21
CA GLU A 425 -12.02 13.91 -10.38
C GLU A 425 -13.20 14.65 -9.74
N LEU A 426 -12.93 15.83 -9.20
CA LEU A 426 -13.92 16.69 -8.56
C LEU A 426 -14.95 17.20 -9.57
N TRP A 427 -14.52 17.56 -10.79
CA TRP A 427 -15.42 17.92 -11.89
C TRP A 427 -16.35 16.76 -12.25
N VAL A 428 -15.83 15.55 -12.40
CA VAL A 428 -16.66 14.35 -12.68
C VAL A 428 -17.65 14.09 -11.56
N ALA A 429 -17.21 14.18 -10.30
CA ALA A 429 -18.09 14.01 -9.16
C ALA A 429 -19.20 15.08 -9.15
N GLY A 430 -18.85 16.35 -9.35
CA GLY A 430 -19.79 17.48 -9.43
C GLY A 430 -20.84 17.31 -10.53
N GLN A 431 -20.42 16.98 -11.76
CA GLN A 431 -21.34 16.72 -12.88
C GLN A 431 -22.31 15.58 -12.60
N ILE A 432 -21.84 14.50 -11.96
CA ILE A 432 -22.70 13.39 -11.54
C ILE A 432 -23.68 13.82 -10.43
N VAL A 433 -23.29 14.73 -9.54
CA VAL A 433 -24.20 15.29 -8.52
C VAL A 433 -25.30 16.13 -9.17
N GLU A 434 -24.95 17.01 -10.10
CA GLU A 434 -25.89 17.94 -10.73
C GLU A 434 -26.79 17.28 -11.77
N THR A 435 -26.23 16.44 -12.64
CA THR A 435 -26.90 15.93 -13.85
C THR A 435 -27.15 14.42 -13.82
N GLY A 436 -26.56 13.72 -12.84
CA GLY A 436 -26.64 12.25 -12.72
C GLY A 436 -25.61 11.49 -13.55
N TYR A 437 -24.83 12.15 -14.41
CA TYR A 437 -23.76 11.56 -15.21
C TYR A 437 -22.63 12.58 -15.47
N ALA A 438 -21.49 12.13 -15.99
CA ALA A 438 -20.42 13.01 -16.45
C ALA A 438 -19.91 12.54 -17.82
N SER A 439 -19.78 13.48 -18.76
CA SER A 439 -19.17 13.20 -20.05
C SER A 439 -17.66 13.43 -19.95
N SER A 440 -16.86 12.39 -20.14
CA SER A 440 -15.39 12.53 -20.10
C SER A 440 -14.84 13.39 -21.22
N ALA A 441 -15.60 13.59 -22.32
CA ALA A 441 -15.21 14.48 -23.41
C ALA A 441 -15.32 15.96 -23.01
N ASP A 442 -16.20 16.27 -22.06
CA ASP A 442 -16.48 17.63 -21.62
C ASP A 442 -15.67 18.02 -20.37
N ASN A 443 -14.81 17.11 -19.88
CA ASN A 443 -13.96 17.36 -18.73
C ASN A 443 -12.78 18.27 -19.14
N PRO A 444 -12.72 19.53 -18.66
CA PRO A 444 -11.70 20.48 -19.09
C PRO A 444 -10.30 20.14 -18.53
N TYR A 445 -10.24 19.29 -17.51
CA TYR A 445 -9.00 18.91 -16.82
C TYR A 445 -8.43 17.57 -17.30
N MET A 446 -9.08 16.93 -18.29
CA MET A 446 -8.71 15.60 -18.74
C MET A 446 -8.90 15.43 -20.24
N ARG A 447 -7.90 14.89 -20.93
CA ARG A 447 -8.02 14.62 -22.38
C ARG A 447 -9.10 13.56 -22.63
N ALA A 448 -10.05 13.88 -23.51
CA ALA A 448 -11.19 13.03 -23.86
C ALA A 448 -10.81 11.59 -24.29
N SER A 449 -9.59 11.38 -24.77
CA SER A 449 -9.07 10.09 -25.26
C SER A 449 -8.18 9.32 -24.28
N ASP A 450 -7.96 9.82 -23.06
CA ASP A 450 -7.12 9.13 -22.07
C ASP A 450 -7.88 7.99 -21.36
N GLY A 451 -7.95 6.84 -22.04
CA GLY A 451 -8.62 5.64 -21.52
C GLY A 451 -8.03 5.10 -20.21
N VAL A 452 -6.75 5.39 -19.91
CA VAL A 452 -6.10 4.97 -18.66
C VAL A 452 -6.62 5.81 -17.50
N ALA A 453 -6.69 7.13 -17.67
CA ALA A 453 -7.28 8.03 -16.68
C ALA A 453 -8.77 7.71 -16.44
N ILE A 454 -9.55 7.44 -17.49
CA ILE A 454 -10.96 7.00 -17.36
C ILE A 454 -11.05 5.69 -16.55
N GLY A 455 -10.15 4.73 -16.79
CA GLY A 455 -10.11 3.47 -16.05
C GLY A 455 -9.84 3.66 -14.55
N ARG A 456 -8.95 4.60 -14.20
CA ARG A 456 -8.65 4.96 -12.80
C ARG A 456 -9.84 5.60 -12.12
N LEU A 457 -10.50 6.56 -12.77
CA LEU A 457 -11.73 7.21 -12.26
C LEU A 457 -12.81 6.18 -11.92
N LYS A 458 -13.11 5.28 -12.87
CA LYS A 458 -14.09 4.21 -12.67
C LYS A 458 -13.77 3.34 -11.45
N THR A 459 -12.51 2.98 -11.30
CA THR A 459 -12.06 2.12 -10.19
C THR A 459 -12.17 2.86 -8.86
N LYS A 460 -11.62 4.07 -8.77
CA LYS A 460 -11.55 4.92 -7.57
C LYS A 460 -12.94 5.31 -7.04
N MET A 461 -13.85 5.69 -7.93
CA MET A 461 -15.16 6.24 -7.56
C MET A 461 -16.33 5.26 -7.72
N GLY A 462 -16.11 4.09 -8.33
CA GLY A 462 -17.18 3.12 -8.57
C GLY A 462 -18.08 3.50 -9.75
N LEU A 463 -17.49 4.12 -10.78
CA LEU A 463 -18.21 4.56 -11.97
C LEU A 463 -18.22 3.47 -13.05
N VAL A 464 -19.21 3.54 -13.93
CA VAL A 464 -19.36 2.70 -15.12
C VAL A 464 -19.59 3.58 -16.34
N SER A 465 -19.19 3.11 -17.52
CA SER A 465 -19.61 3.76 -18.76
C SER A 465 -20.99 3.27 -19.16
N VAL A 466 -21.93 4.19 -19.32
CA VAL A 466 -23.30 3.92 -19.78
C VAL A 466 -23.57 4.68 -21.07
N ARG A 467 -24.43 4.11 -21.91
CA ARG A 467 -25.02 4.81 -23.06
C ARG A 467 -26.40 5.31 -22.65
N ARG A 468 -26.68 6.57 -22.95
CA ARG A 468 -27.98 7.19 -22.68
C ARG A 468 -29.00 6.96 -23.81
N GLY A 469 -28.53 6.70 -25.04
CA GLY A 469 -29.37 6.40 -26.19
C GLY A 469 -28.62 5.69 -27.33
N ARG A 470 -29.35 5.27 -28.37
CA ARG A 470 -28.77 4.67 -29.58
C ARG A 470 -28.05 5.78 -30.37
N GLY A 471 -26.74 5.66 -30.55
CA GLY A 471 -25.92 6.66 -31.27
C GLY A 471 -25.32 7.75 -30.38
N GLU A 472 -25.65 7.78 -29.09
CA GLU A 472 -25.08 8.75 -28.15
C GLU A 472 -23.70 8.31 -27.62
N PRO A 473 -22.83 9.26 -27.26
CA PRO A 473 -21.53 8.96 -26.67
C PRO A 473 -21.68 8.28 -25.29
N PHE A 474 -20.64 7.57 -24.87
CA PHE A 474 -20.59 6.97 -23.54
C PHE A 474 -20.36 8.05 -22.49
N VAL A 475 -21.13 8.00 -21.41
CA VAL A 475 -20.95 8.85 -20.23
C VAL A 475 -20.60 8.02 -19.01
N LEU A 476 -19.96 8.63 -18.03
CA LEU A 476 -19.70 8.03 -16.72
C LEU A 476 -20.90 8.24 -15.80
N ALA A 477 -21.31 7.18 -15.12
CA ALA A 477 -22.35 7.23 -14.10
C ALA A 477 -22.00 6.30 -12.94
N VAL A 478 -22.62 6.49 -11.77
CA VAL A 478 -22.43 5.60 -10.62
C VAL A 478 -22.95 4.20 -10.95
N GLY A 479 -22.15 3.17 -10.68
CA GLY A 479 -22.58 1.79 -10.86
C GLY A 479 -23.85 1.46 -10.07
N SER A 480 -24.67 0.56 -10.61
CA SER A 480 -25.95 0.17 -9.99
C SER A 480 -25.81 -0.71 -8.74
N SER A 481 -24.62 -1.28 -8.49
CA SER A 481 -24.39 -2.16 -7.34
C SER A 481 -24.35 -1.36 -6.03
N LYS A 482 -24.71 -2.01 -4.90
CA LYS A 482 -24.69 -1.38 -3.57
C LYS A 482 -23.28 -0.87 -3.23
N GLU A 483 -22.27 -1.60 -3.68
CA GLU A 483 -20.84 -1.31 -3.45
C GLU A 483 -20.38 -0.11 -4.27
N ALA A 484 -20.79 -0.01 -5.53
CA ALA A 484 -20.47 1.12 -6.39
C ALA A 484 -21.07 2.42 -5.83
N ARG A 485 -22.32 2.36 -5.35
CA ARG A 485 -22.99 3.48 -4.68
C ARG A 485 -22.27 3.87 -3.39
N ALA A 486 -21.94 2.91 -2.53
CA ALA A 486 -21.21 3.18 -1.29
C ALA A 486 -19.82 3.80 -1.53
N ARG A 487 -19.13 3.39 -2.61
CA ARG A 487 -17.83 3.97 -3.00
C ARG A 487 -17.96 5.42 -3.50
N PHE A 488 -19.05 5.75 -4.19
CA PHE A 488 -19.26 7.10 -4.71
C PHE A 488 -19.79 8.08 -3.66
N GLU A 489 -20.49 7.60 -2.62
CA GLU A 489 -21.20 8.45 -1.67
C GLU A 489 -20.34 9.53 -0.98
N PRO A 490 -19.11 9.26 -0.52
CA PRO A 490 -18.27 10.30 0.07
C PRO A 490 -17.88 11.39 -0.93
N PHE A 491 -17.61 11.01 -2.18
CA PHE A 491 -17.32 11.97 -3.26
C PHE A 491 -18.56 12.78 -3.62
N ARG A 492 -19.74 12.16 -3.61
CA ARG A 492 -21.03 12.85 -3.77
C ARG A 492 -21.23 13.90 -2.67
N ALA A 493 -21.03 13.52 -1.42
CA ALA A 493 -21.23 14.43 -0.28
C ALA A 493 -20.27 15.62 -0.36
N TYR A 494 -18.99 15.37 -0.60
CA TYR A 494 -17.96 16.40 -0.74
C TYR A 494 -18.21 17.31 -1.94
N ALA A 495 -18.47 16.75 -3.13
CA ALA A 495 -18.79 17.54 -4.31
C ALA A 495 -20.08 18.36 -4.10
N ALA A 496 -21.11 17.77 -3.48
CA ALA A 496 -22.34 18.48 -3.16
C ALA A 496 -22.15 19.58 -2.11
N GLU A 497 -21.17 19.46 -1.21
CA GLU A 497 -20.80 20.51 -0.26
C GLU A 497 -20.04 21.64 -0.96
N MET A 498 -19.06 21.32 -1.81
CA MET A 498 -18.35 22.30 -2.64
C MET A 498 -19.30 23.04 -3.59
N LEU A 499 -20.34 22.37 -4.09
CA LEU A 499 -21.41 22.99 -4.88
C LEU A 499 -22.41 23.80 -4.00
N ARG A 500 -22.55 23.46 -2.71
CA ARG A 500 -23.44 24.14 -1.75
C ARG A 500 -22.77 25.30 -1.00
N GLY A 501 -21.44 25.37 -0.98
CA GLY A 501 -20.67 26.29 -0.15
C GLY A 501 -21.14 27.74 -0.25
N GLU A 502 -21.37 28.37 0.89
CA GLU A 502 -21.67 29.80 1.00
C GLU A 502 -20.40 30.64 0.73
N GLY A 503 -19.93 30.68 -0.52
CA GLY A 503 -18.74 31.46 -0.90
C GLY A 503 -18.89 32.96 -0.60
N HIS A 504 -17.80 33.72 -0.49
CA HIS A 504 -17.93 35.14 -0.16
C HIS A 504 -18.41 35.97 -1.36
N VAL A 505 -19.43 36.81 -1.17
CA VAL A 505 -19.92 37.77 -2.20
C VAL A 505 -19.03 39.01 -2.25
N ALA A 506 -18.39 39.35 -1.13
CA ALA A 506 -17.35 40.36 -1.02
C ALA A 506 -15.98 39.68 -0.84
N PRO A 507 -14.85 40.35 -1.14
CA PRO A 507 -13.55 39.75 -0.88
C PRO A 507 -13.34 39.50 0.63
N PRO A 508 -12.54 38.49 1.05
CA PRO A 508 -12.20 38.30 2.46
C PRO A 508 -11.48 39.51 3.05
N GLU A 509 -11.68 39.83 4.33
CA GLU A 509 -10.92 40.88 5.02
C GLU A 509 -9.49 40.41 5.35
N PRO A 510 -8.52 41.32 5.57
CA PRO A 510 -7.16 40.95 5.99
C PRO A 510 -7.15 40.04 7.22
N LEU A 511 -6.26 39.04 7.22
CA LEU A 511 -6.10 38.10 8.32
C LEU A 511 -5.51 38.79 9.56
N ASP A 512 -6.15 38.59 10.71
CA ASP A 512 -5.67 39.01 12.03
C ASP A 512 -5.65 37.80 12.99
N PRO A 513 -4.48 37.34 13.46
CA PRO A 513 -3.15 37.87 13.17
C PRO A 513 -2.68 37.57 11.74
N ALA A 514 -1.81 38.45 11.21
CA ALA A 514 -1.20 38.23 9.90
C ALA A 514 -0.36 36.93 9.87
N PRO A 515 -0.29 36.22 8.73
CA PRO A 515 0.49 35.01 8.59
C PRO A 515 1.99 35.20 8.88
N ALA A 516 2.64 34.11 9.29
CA ALA A 516 4.07 34.11 9.65
C ALA A 516 4.98 34.47 8.47
N THR A 517 4.66 34.00 7.26
CA THR A 517 5.34 34.38 6.01
C THR A 517 4.43 35.21 5.13
N ARG A 518 5.05 36.17 4.43
CA ARG A 518 4.40 37.03 3.44
C ARG A 518 4.87 36.77 2.02
N ASP A 519 5.69 35.75 1.82
CA ASP A 519 6.28 35.41 0.53
C ASP A 519 5.35 34.50 -0.28
N PRO A 520 4.79 34.97 -1.42
CA PRO A 520 4.04 34.14 -2.35
C PRO A 520 4.71 32.81 -2.75
N HIS A 521 6.05 32.72 -2.79
CA HIS A 521 6.74 31.46 -3.11
C HIS A 521 6.48 30.36 -2.09
N GLU A 522 6.36 30.70 -0.81
CA GLU A 522 6.05 29.73 0.25
C GLU A 522 4.63 29.14 0.13
N TYR A 523 3.75 29.83 -0.62
CA TYR A 523 2.42 29.36 -0.96
C TYR A 523 2.35 28.72 -2.36
N GLY A 524 3.48 28.56 -3.06
CA GLY A 524 3.57 27.91 -4.37
C GLY A 524 3.43 28.83 -5.58
N PHE A 525 3.60 30.14 -5.43
CA PHE A 525 3.58 31.09 -6.55
C PHE A 525 4.99 31.42 -7.03
N GLY A 526 5.30 31.11 -8.28
CA GLY A 526 6.59 31.48 -8.89
C GLY A 526 6.61 32.95 -9.34
N CYS A 527 7.49 33.76 -8.75
CA CYS A 527 7.69 35.15 -9.17
C CYS A 527 9.13 35.67 -8.95
N ASP A 528 9.43 36.80 -9.57
CA ASP A 528 10.61 37.61 -9.28
C ASP A 528 10.23 38.85 -8.47
N TYR A 529 11.10 39.28 -7.57
CA TYR A 529 10.94 40.46 -6.72
C TYR A 529 11.80 41.63 -7.18
N VAL A 530 11.23 42.83 -7.16
CA VAL A 530 11.93 44.08 -7.48
C VAL A 530 11.51 45.20 -6.55
N ASP A 531 12.42 46.15 -6.28
CA ASP A 531 12.09 47.34 -5.48
C ASP A 531 10.94 48.14 -6.11
N ALA A 532 10.03 48.62 -5.26
CA ALA A 532 8.99 49.58 -5.63
C ALA A 532 9.05 50.81 -4.74
N GLY A 533 8.67 51.96 -5.30
CA GLY A 533 8.52 53.19 -4.52
C GLY A 533 7.20 53.26 -3.75
N PRO A 534 7.07 54.22 -2.81
CA PRO A 534 5.80 54.49 -2.12
C PRO A 534 4.69 54.98 -3.07
N ASP A 535 5.05 55.37 -4.29
CA ASP A 535 4.18 55.74 -5.41
C ASP A 535 3.69 54.52 -6.23
N LYS A 536 3.98 53.30 -5.76
CA LYS A 536 3.65 52.02 -6.43
C LYS A 536 4.39 51.79 -7.75
N VAL A 537 5.51 52.50 -7.98
CA VAL A 537 6.29 52.38 -9.22
C VAL A 537 7.54 51.53 -9.00
N ALA A 538 7.61 50.39 -9.67
CA ALA A 538 8.83 49.59 -9.76
C ALA A 538 9.65 50.03 -10.99
N ARG A 539 10.69 50.84 -10.77
CA ARG A 539 11.51 51.38 -11.88
C ARG A 539 12.48 50.32 -12.40
N ASN A 540 12.62 50.26 -13.73
CA ASN A 540 13.52 49.31 -14.41
C ASN A 540 13.26 47.84 -14.06
N TRP A 541 12.05 47.50 -13.58
CA TRP A 541 11.71 46.15 -13.13
C TRP A 541 12.07 45.09 -14.19
N LYS A 542 11.72 45.33 -15.45
CA LYS A 542 11.96 44.39 -16.55
C LYS A 542 13.45 44.10 -16.75
N ARG A 543 14.28 45.14 -16.75
CA ARG A 543 15.73 45.00 -16.85
C ARG A 543 16.28 44.23 -15.66
N ARG A 544 15.80 44.50 -14.44
CA ARG A 544 16.26 43.82 -13.22
C ARG A 544 15.86 42.34 -13.18
N THR A 545 14.68 41.99 -13.69
CA THR A 545 14.25 40.58 -13.78
C THR A 545 14.93 39.78 -14.88
N GLU A 546 15.54 40.46 -15.85
CA GLU A 546 16.30 39.85 -16.97
C GLU A 546 17.82 39.86 -16.72
N ASP A 547 18.29 40.57 -15.70
CA ASP A 547 19.71 40.72 -15.37
C ASP A 547 20.19 39.51 -14.54
N PRO A 548 21.09 38.66 -15.07
CA PRO A 548 21.57 37.47 -14.36
C PRO A 548 22.39 37.78 -13.10
N ASP A 549 22.89 39.02 -12.95
CA ASP A 549 23.65 39.46 -11.78
C ASP A 549 22.75 40.05 -10.67
N THR A 550 21.43 40.13 -10.90
CA THR A 550 20.47 40.61 -9.90
C THR A 550 19.71 39.44 -9.26
N ASP A 551 19.89 39.24 -7.96
CA ASP A 551 19.06 38.30 -7.21
C ASP A 551 17.65 38.89 -7.01
N THR A 552 16.67 38.24 -7.62
CA THR A 552 15.25 38.61 -7.55
C THR A 552 14.41 37.49 -6.88
N THR A 553 15.07 36.52 -6.24
CA THR A 553 14.40 35.35 -5.66
C THR A 553 13.73 35.64 -4.32
N LEU A 554 14.13 36.71 -3.63
CA LEU A 554 13.59 37.11 -2.32
C LEU A 554 13.15 38.57 -2.31
N PRO A 555 12.17 38.94 -1.47
CA PRO A 555 11.79 40.34 -1.27
C PRO A 555 12.99 41.20 -0.83
N PRO A 556 13.12 42.45 -1.34
CA PRO A 556 14.19 43.35 -0.94
C PRO A 556 14.11 43.71 0.55
N GLN A 557 15.12 43.33 1.33
CA GLN A 557 15.11 43.53 2.79
C GLN A 557 15.26 45.00 3.21
N TYR A 558 15.68 45.88 2.30
CA TYR A 558 15.97 47.29 2.55
C TYR A 558 14.87 48.24 2.05
N ALA A 559 13.83 47.72 1.40
CA ALA A 559 12.76 48.52 0.83
C ALA A 559 11.46 48.39 1.64
N GLU A 560 10.73 49.49 1.81
CA GLU A 560 9.41 49.47 2.45
C GLU A 560 8.30 48.94 1.52
N ALA A 561 8.54 48.99 0.20
CA ALA A 561 7.64 48.44 -0.83
C ALA A 561 8.43 47.67 -1.90
N TRP A 562 7.81 46.61 -2.41
CA TRP A 562 8.35 45.79 -3.49
C TRP A 562 7.24 45.30 -4.40
N ALA A 563 7.61 44.95 -5.63
CA ALA A 563 6.71 44.38 -6.61
C ALA A 563 7.03 42.92 -6.86
N CYS A 564 5.97 42.18 -7.20
CA CYS A 564 5.98 40.79 -7.62
C CYS A 564 5.75 40.74 -9.13
N VAL A 565 6.68 40.12 -9.85
CA VAL A 565 6.63 39.89 -11.31
C VAL A 565 6.33 38.40 -11.52
N PRO A 566 5.13 38.02 -12.00
CA PRO A 566 4.76 36.61 -12.14
C PRO A 566 5.64 35.88 -13.15
N ALA A 567 6.15 34.69 -12.79
CA ALA A 567 6.91 33.84 -13.70
C ALA A 567 5.99 33.21 -14.78
N PRO A 568 6.55 32.66 -15.88
CA PRO A 568 5.76 31.87 -16.84
C PRO A 568 5.01 30.72 -16.13
N GLY A 569 3.76 30.50 -16.52
CA GLY A 569 2.87 29.51 -15.87
C GLY A 569 2.14 30.04 -14.64
N TYR A 570 2.30 31.31 -14.28
CA TYR A 570 1.60 31.95 -13.16
C TYR A 570 0.95 33.27 -13.59
N ALA A 571 -0.14 33.64 -12.92
CA ALA A 571 -0.84 34.89 -13.15
C ALA A 571 -1.36 35.49 -11.84
N VAL A 572 -1.38 36.82 -11.78
CA VAL A 572 -2.13 37.57 -10.76
C VAL A 572 -3.32 38.23 -11.44
N LEU A 573 -4.50 37.96 -10.91
CA LEU A 573 -5.75 38.65 -11.25
C LEU A 573 -5.94 39.76 -10.22
N ASP A 574 -5.76 41.00 -10.67
CA ASP A 574 -5.87 42.21 -9.86
C ASP A 574 -7.29 42.79 -10.04
N PHE A 575 -8.14 42.56 -9.04
CA PHE A 575 -9.52 42.98 -9.01
C PHE A 575 -9.61 44.38 -8.40
N ASP A 576 -9.78 45.37 -9.28
CA ASP A 576 -9.88 46.77 -8.92
C ASP A 576 -11.29 47.15 -8.44
N MET A 577 -11.34 48.14 -7.55
CA MET A 577 -12.58 48.80 -7.16
C MET A 577 -13.12 49.64 -8.32
N SER A 578 -14.44 49.78 -8.42
CA SER A 578 -15.04 50.65 -9.43
C SER A 578 -14.61 52.11 -9.24
N LYS A 579 -14.34 52.80 -10.36
CA LYS A 579 -14.02 54.24 -10.39
C LYS A 579 -15.26 55.13 -10.18
N THR A 580 -16.45 54.55 -10.20
CA THR A 580 -17.73 55.23 -9.98
C THR A 580 -18.45 54.66 -8.76
N PRO A 581 -19.11 55.48 -7.93
CA PRO A 581 -19.80 55.00 -6.73
C PRO A 581 -20.86 53.91 -6.97
N ASP A 582 -21.50 53.91 -8.14
CA ASP A 582 -22.55 52.97 -8.53
C ASP A 582 -22.07 51.83 -9.46
N GLY A 583 -20.78 51.79 -9.78
CA GLY A 583 -20.22 50.79 -10.69
C GLY A 583 -19.85 49.49 -9.96
N ARG A 584 -19.97 48.35 -10.65
CA ARG A 584 -19.55 47.05 -10.11
C ARG A 584 -18.02 46.95 -10.14
N ASP A 585 -17.40 46.54 -9.04
CA ASP A 585 -15.97 46.20 -8.99
C ASP A 585 -15.69 44.85 -9.67
N GLY A 586 -14.41 44.60 -9.99
CA GLY A 586 -14.01 43.40 -10.71
C GLY A 586 -14.34 42.10 -9.96
N TRP A 587 -14.20 42.13 -8.63
CA TRP A 587 -14.52 41.00 -7.77
C TRP A 587 -16.00 40.62 -7.86
N SER A 588 -16.88 41.62 -7.79
CA SER A 588 -18.33 41.45 -7.84
C SER A 588 -18.78 40.93 -9.21
N ILE A 589 -18.17 41.39 -10.30
CA ILE A 589 -18.46 40.91 -11.66
C ILE A 589 -18.11 39.42 -11.77
N VAL A 590 -16.87 39.04 -11.47
CA VAL A 590 -16.43 37.65 -11.57
C VAL A 590 -17.18 36.75 -10.59
N SER A 591 -17.44 37.20 -9.37
CA SER A 591 -18.22 36.44 -8.39
C SER A 591 -19.67 36.19 -8.83
N THR A 592 -20.24 37.10 -9.62
CA THR A 592 -21.60 36.98 -10.16
C THR A 592 -21.66 36.11 -11.40
N GLU A 593 -20.70 36.25 -12.30
CA GLU A 593 -20.75 35.65 -13.65
C GLU A 593 -20.03 34.29 -13.74
N VAL A 594 -19.01 34.06 -12.91
CA VAL A 594 -18.25 32.80 -12.86
C VAL A 594 -18.73 31.94 -11.69
N GLY A 595 -18.81 32.54 -10.51
CA GLY A 595 -19.20 31.87 -9.28
C GLY A 595 -18.52 32.51 -8.07
N ARG A 596 -19.08 32.29 -6.88
CA ARG A 596 -18.58 32.88 -5.64
C ARG A 596 -17.16 32.38 -5.33
N TYR A 597 -16.33 33.21 -4.71
CA TYR A 597 -15.01 32.80 -4.26
C TYR A 597 -15.11 31.62 -3.28
N ASP A 598 -14.18 30.66 -3.40
CA ASP A 598 -14.19 29.34 -2.73
C ASP A 598 -15.12 28.30 -3.39
N SER A 599 -15.64 28.56 -4.59
CA SER A 599 -16.40 27.58 -5.39
C SER A 599 -15.51 26.86 -6.40
N LEU A 600 -16.00 25.76 -7.00
CA LEU A 600 -15.31 25.07 -8.09
C LEU A 600 -15.02 25.99 -9.30
N ALA A 601 -15.91 26.95 -9.54
CA ALA A 601 -15.77 27.89 -10.64
C ALA A 601 -14.81 29.04 -10.31
N PHE A 602 -14.71 29.45 -9.04
CA PHE A 602 -13.77 30.47 -8.58
C PHE A 602 -13.03 29.98 -7.33
N PRO A 603 -12.01 29.10 -7.53
CA PRO A 603 -11.37 28.40 -6.43
C PRO A 603 -10.62 29.37 -5.53
N ALA A 604 -10.69 29.15 -4.22
CA ALA A 604 -9.91 29.95 -3.30
C ALA A 604 -8.42 29.75 -3.49
N THR A 605 -7.66 30.82 -3.33
CA THR A 605 -6.22 30.84 -3.58
C THR A 605 -5.53 31.84 -2.66
N PHE A 606 -4.21 31.97 -2.76
CA PHE A 606 -3.48 33.02 -2.06
C PHE A 606 -3.98 34.41 -2.49
N LEU A 607 -4.45 35.20 -1.52
CA LEU A 607 -5.21 36.43 -1.79
C LEU A 607 -4.71 37.59 -0.94
N VAL A 608 -4.50 38.75 -1.58
CA VAL A 608 -3.92 39.94 -0.95
C VAL A 608 -4.85 41.13 -1.14
N ARG A 609 -5.25 41.75 -0.03
CA ARG A 609 -6.00 43.01 -0.03
C ARG A 609 -5.10 44.17 -0.40
N THR A 610 -5.58 45.00 -1.31
CA THR A 610 -4.93 46.25 -1.70
C THR A 610 -5.43 47.38 -0.81
N PRO A 611 -4.62 48.43 -0.58
CA PRO A 611 -5.04 49.55 0.26
C PRO A 611 -6.27 50.32 -0.26
N SER A 612 -6.56 50.21 -1.55
CA SER A 612 -7.74 50.82 -2.19
C SER A 612 -9.04 50.02 -1.98
N GLY A 613 -8.97 48.84 -1.35
CA GLY A 613 -10.11 47.95 -1.12
C GLY A 613 -10.25 46.81 -2.12
N GLY A 614 -9.49 46.82 -3.22
CA GLY A 614 -9.42 45.74 -4.20
C GLY A 614 -8.61 44.54 -3.71
N VAL A 615 -8.40 43.54 -4.58
CA VAL A 615 -7.68 42.30 -4.22
C VAL A 615 -6.84 41.74 -5.36
N HIS A 616 -5.64 41.26 -5.02
CA HIS A 616 -4.81 40.44 -5.90
C HIS A 616 -5.07 38.96 -5.59
N ALA A 617 -5.53 38.19 -6.57
CA ALA A 617 -5.65 36.73 -6.49
C ALA A 617 -4.56 36.06 -7.33
N TYR A 618 -3.78 35.18 -6.71
CA TYR A 618 -2.60 34.56 -7.30
C TYR A 618 -2.95 33.16 -7.81
N TYR A 619 -2.71 32.85 -9.08
CA TYR A 619 -3.04 31.56 -9.68
C TYR A 619 -1.88 30.92 -10.44
N ARG A 620 -1.85 29.59 -10.44
CA ARG A 620 -1.09 28.78 -11.40
C ARG A 620 -1.95 28.54 -12.65
N LEU A 621 -1.33 28.57 -13.83
CA LEU A 621 -1.99 28.28 -15.10
C LEU A 621 -1.80 26.79 -15.47
N PRO A 622 -2.83 26.14 -16.04
CA PRO A 622 -2.69 24.80 -16.62
C PRO A 622 -1.62 24.76 -17.72
N GLU A 623 -1.01 23.60 -17.93
CA GLU A 623 -0.01 23.41 -18.99
C GLU A 623 -0.59 23.71 -20.38
N GLY A 624 0.09 24.56 -21.15
CA GLY A 624 -0.35 24.97 -22.50
C GLY A 624 -1.31 26.16 -22.53
N VAL A 625 -1.75 26.67 -21.38
CA VAL A 625 -2.58 27.89 -21.30
C VAL A 625 -1.70 29.12 -21.17
N THR A 626 -1.96 30.15 -22.00
CA THR A 626 -1.30 31.45 -21.92
C THR A 626 -2.33 32.56 -21.77
N LEU A 627 -2.23 33.36 -20.71
CA LEU A 627 -3.05 34.56 -20.53
C LEU A 627 -2.38 35.78 -21.17
N LYS A 628 -3.21 36.71 -21.65
CA LYS A 628 -2.78 38.03 -22.10
C LYS A 628 -2.50 38.91 -20.88
N ASN A 629 -1.37 39.60 -20.85
CA ASN A 629 -1.16 40.66 -19.86
C ASN A 629 -2.03 41.87 -20.25
N ALA A 630 -3.14 42.04 -19.55
CA ALA A 630 -4.22 42.95 -19.90
C ALA A 630 -4.50 43.94 -18.78
N VAL A 631 -5.04 45.10 -19.15
CA VAL A 631 -5.45 46.16 -18.23
C VAL A 631 -6.86 46.56 -18.60
N HIS A 632 -7.82 46.28 -17.72
CA HIS A 632 -9.24 46.58 -17.90
C HIS A 632 -9.77 46.23 -19.31
N GLU A 633 -9.50 45.01 -19.80
CA GLU A 633 -10.02 44.58 -21.10
C GLU A 633 -11.56 44.62 -21.08
N GLN A 634 -12.17 45.15 -22.15
CA GLN A 634 -13.62 45.38 -22.24
C GLN A 634 -14.21 46.23 -21.09
N ASP A 635 -13.42 47.16 -20.53
CA ASP A 635 -13.82 48.05 -19.42
C ASP A 635 -14.17 47.34 -18.11
N ILE A 636 -13.82 46.05 -17.97
CA ILE A 636 -13.99 45.31 -16.72
C ILE A 636 -12.88 45.75 -15.74
N PRO A 637 -13.16 46.09 -14.46
CA PRO A 637 -12.15 46.42 -13.45
C PRO A 637 -11.29 45.23 -13.00
N LEU A 638 -10.63 44.59 -13.96
CA LEU A 638 -9.76 43.42 -13.80
C LEU A 638 -8.50 43.59 -14.65
N ASP A 639 -7.36 43.57 -13.97
CA ASP A 639 -6.03 43.56 -14.55
C ASP A 639 -5.43 42.14 -14.46
N ILE A 640 -4.71 41.71 -15.50
CA ILE A 640 -3.98 40.43 -15.49
C ILE A 640 -2.50 40.70 -15.68
N ARG A 641 -1.70 40.23 -14.70
CA ARG A 641 -0.23 40.26 -14.76
C ARG A 641 0.27 38.82 -14.86
N THR A 642 1.05 38.51 -15.89
CA THR A 642 1.52 37.14 -16.15
C THR A 642 2.82 37.13 -16.97
N ALA A 643 3.54 36.00 -16.95
CA ALA A 643 4.62 35.67 -17.87
C ALA A 643 5.73 36.75 -17.98
N ARG A 644 6.09 37.39 -16.86
CA ARG A 644 7.07 38.49 -16.78
C ARG A 644 6.74 39.70 -17.67
N LYS A 645 5.47 39.89 -18.04
CA LYS A 645 4.99 41.00 -18.87
C LYS A 645 4.44 42.19 -18.06
N GLY A 646 4.31 42.03 -16.73
CA GLY A 646 3.87 43.07 -15.81
C GLY A 646 4.13 42.68 -14.36
N TYR A 647 3.79 43.57 -13.44
CA TYR A 647 3.99 43.37 -12.01
C TYR A 647 2.78 43.86 -11.21
N VAL A 648 2.66 43.36 -9.98
CA VAL A 648 1.78 43.89 -8.93
C VAL A 648 2.60 44.28 -7.72
N ILE A 649 2.10 45.18 -6.88
CA ILE A 649 2.72 45.42 -5.57
C ILE A 649 2.49 44.19 -4.68
N ALA A 650 3.57 43.69 -4.08
CA ALA A 650 3.57 42.41 -3.39
C ALA A 650 3.06 42.54 -1.93
N PRO A 651 2.50 41.46 -1.35
CA PRO A 651 2.08 41.43 0.05
C PRO A 651 3.18 41.81 1.03
N GLY A 652 2.81 42.51 2.10
CA GLY A 652 3.73 43.06 3.08
C GLY A 652 4.25 44.46 2.77
N SER A 653 4.19 44.88 1.50
CA SER A 653 4.61 46.22 1.07
C SER A 653 3.79 47.33 1.73
N LEU A 654 4.47 48.41 2.12
CA LEU A 654 3.88 49.64 2.62
C LEU A 654 4.07 50.76 1.58
N THR A 655 2.96 51.26 1.06
CA THR A 655 2.94 52.36 0.08
C THR A 655 2.32 53.62 0.69
N SER A 656 2.38 54.74 -0.03
CA SER A 656 1.69 55.97 0.38
C SER A 656 0.17 55.78 0.57
N GLY A 657 -0.43 54.81 -0.12
CA GLY A 657 -1.84 54.47 0.00
C GLY A 657 -2.16 53.52 1.15
N GLY A 658 -1.16 52.92 1.80
CA GLY A 658 -1.33 51.93 2.86
C GLY A 658 -0.63 50.60 2.59
N ARG A 659 -0.95 49.60 3.41
CA ARG A 659 -0.33 48.26 3.41
C ARG A 659 -1.08 47.28 2.53
N TYR A 660 -0.33 46.42 1.82
CA TYR A 660 -0.86 45.25 1.14
C TYR A 660 -0.86 44.06 2.10
N GLU A 661 -2.04 43.54 2.44
CA GLU A 661 -2.23 42.59 3.54
C GLU A 661 -2.85 41.28 3.05
N ILE A 662 -2.41 40.15 3.60
CA ILE A 662 -2.92 38.84 3.19
C ILE A 662 -4.33 38.65 3.76
N ALA A 663 -5.27 38.29 2.91
CA ALA A 663 -6.66 38.03 3.25
C ALA A 663 -7.05 36.55 3.15
N ASP A 664 -6.29 35.76 2.36
CA ASP A 664 -6.39 34.30 2.34
C ASP A 664 -4.98 33.70 2.17
N ALA A 665 -4.59 32.82 3.10
CA ALA A 665 -3.27 32.20 3.17
C ALA A 665 -3.27 30.75 2.69
N ARG A 666 -4.26 30.35 1.88
CA ARG A 666 -4.28 29.05 1.21
C ARG A 666 -3.16 28.93 0.16
N PRO A 667 -2.66 27.71 -0.11
CA PRO A 667 -1.75 27.47 -1.22
C PRO A 667 -2.32 27.97 -2.55
N VAL A 668 -1.46 28.43 -3.44
CA VAL A 668 -1.81 28.94 -4.77
C VAL A 668 -2.51 27.84 -5.57
N ALA A 669 -3.77 28.09 -5.91
CA ALA A 669 -4.58 27.18 -6.70
C ALA A 669 -4.26 27.29 -8.20
N GLU A 670 -4.54 26.22 -8.95
CA GLU A 670 -4.66 26.32 -10.40
C GLU A 670 -5.95 27.06 -10.76
N ILE A 671 -5.92 27.92 -11.78
CA ILE A 671 -7.12 28.60 -12.25
C ILE A 671 -8.14 27.59 -12.80
N SER A 672 -9.43 27.72 -12.45
CA SER A 672 -10.45 26.78 -12.90
C SER A 672 -10.72 26.91 -14.41
N GLY A 673 -11.21 25.83 -15.04
CA GLY A 673 -11.62 25.88 -16.45
C GLY A 673 -12.79 26.83 -16.69
N THR A 674 -13.69 26.99 -15.71
CA THR A 674 -14.83 27.93 -15.81
C THR A 674 -14.36 29.38 -15.79
N LEU A 675 -13.46 29.74 -14.86
CA LEU A 675 -12.87 31.08 -14.81
C LEU A 675 -12.03 31.36 -16.06
N LEU A 676 -11.25 30.37 -16.52
CA LEU A 676 -10.48 30.49 -17.76
C LEU A 676 -11.37 30.66 -19.00
N GLY A 677 -12.49 29.93 -19.08
CA GLY A 677 -13.49 30.09 -20.14
C GLY A 677 -14.10 31.48 -20.15
N TRP A 678 -14.50 31.99 -18.98
CA TRP A 678 -14.98 33.36 -18.84
C TRP A 678 -13.91 34.39 -19.25
N LEU A 679 -12.66 34.21 -18.83
CA LEU A 679 -11.53 35.06 -19.26
C LEU A 679 -11.35 35.03 -20.79
N ALA A 680 -11.49 33.87 -21.42
CA ALA A 680 -11.38 33.74 -22.88
C ALA A 680 -12.49 34.50 -23.61
N GLU A 681 -13.74 34.37 -23.14
CA GLU A 681 -14.90 35.08 -23.69
C GLU A 681 -14.74 36.61 -23.60
N HIS A 682 -14.04 37.09 -22.57
CA HIS A 682 -13.79 38.51 -22.33
C HIS A 682 -12.44 39.03 -22.89
N GLY A 683 -11.75 38.22 -23.72
CA GLY A 683 -10.56 38.66 -24.46
C GLY A 683 -9.25 38.66 -23.66
N TYR A 684 -9.20 37.97 -22.52
CA TYR A 684 -8.02 37.88 -21.65
C TYR A 684 -7.07 36.72 -22.00
N VAL A 685 -7.39 35.91 -23.02
CA VAL A 685 -6.58 34.77 -23.46
C VAL A 685 -6.01 35.06 -24.85
N ASP A 686 -4.69 35.02 -25.00
CA ASP A 686 -4.03 35.06 -26.32
C ASP A 686 -4.20 33.68 -26.96
N GLY A 687 -5.35 33.39 -27.58
CA GLY A 687 -5.66 32.17 -28.36
C GLY A 687 -5.21 30.82 -27.78
N MET A 688 -6.12 29.89 -27.47
CA MET A 688 -5.72 28.48 -27.34
C MET A 688 -4.99 28.09 -28.63
N GLY A 689 -3.71 27.70 -28.55
CA GLY A 689 -2.83 27.55 -29.71
C GLY A 689 -3.54 26.91 -30.92
N ALA A 690 -3.64 27.69 -31.99
CA ALA A 690 -4.07 27.22 -33.29
C ALA A 690 -2.96 26.34 -33.88
N ASP A 691 -3.07 25.03 -33.70
CA ASP A 691 -2.70 24.04 -34.72
C ASP A 691 -3.97 23.68 -35.52
N ALA A 692 -4.69 24.71 -35.97
CA ALA A 692 -5.81 24.59 -36.90
C ALA A 692 -5.57 25.60 -38.03
N ASP A 693 -4.82 25.17 -39.04
CA ASP A 693 -4.81 25.82 -40.36
C ASP A 693 -5.02 24.77 -41.45
N ASP A 694 -6.12 24.97 -42.18
CA ASP A 694 -6.46 24.59 -43.56
C ASP A 694 -6.10 23.21 -44.13
N ALA A 695 -7.08 22.30 -44.06
CA ALA A 695 -7.32 21.34 -45.13
C ALA A 695 -8.39 21.92 -46.08
N GLN A 696 -7.99 22.33 -47.28
CA GLN A 696 -8.94 22.78 -48.31
C GLN A 696 -9.84 21.61 -48.74
N VAL A 697 -11.15 21.83 -48.64
CA VAL A 697 -12.21 20.93 -49.10
C VAL A 697 -12.66 21.38 -50.49
N ASP A 698 -12.73 20.44 -51.43
CA ASP A 698 -13.30 20.71 -52.76
C ASP A 698 -14.81 20.97 -52.64
N ALA A 699 -15.26 22.15 -53.10
CA ALA A 699 -16.61 22.64 -52.83
C ALA A 699 -17.72 21.91 -53.62
N ASP A 700 -17.40 21.14 -54.66
CA ASP A 700 -18.39 20.43 -55.48
C ASP A 700 -18.49 18.94 -55.12
N THR A 701 -17.46 18.36 -54.50
CA THR A 701 -17.42 16.92 -54.18
C THR A 701 -17.30 16.61 -52.67
N GLY A 702 -16.84 17.55 -51.86
CA GLY A 702 -16.74 17.40 -50.40
C GLY A 702 -15.59 16.50 -49.91
N GLU A 703 -14.62 16.15 -50.77
CA GLU A 703 -13.41 15.42 -50.35
C GLU A 703 -12.29 16.36 -49.90
N ILE A 704 -11.54 15.91 -48.88
CA ILE A 704 -10.27 16.50 -48.43
C ILE A 704 -9.14 15.83 -49.21
N LEU A 705 -8.28 16.62 -49.87
CA LEU A 705 -7.10 16.09 -50.57
C LEU A 705 -6.08 15.53 -49.58
N ASP A 706 -6.00 14.20 -49.51
CA ASP A 706 -5.19 13.45 -48.55
C ASP A 706 -3.70 13.35 -48.98
N ARG A 707 -2.79 13.42 -48.00
CA ARG A 707 -1.46 12.81 -48.11
C ARG A 707 -1.12 12.03 -46.85
N MET A 708 -1.14 10.71 -47.02
CA MET A 708 -0.54 9.68 -46.16
C MET A 708 0.84 10.05 -45.59
N GLY A 709 1.03 9.77 -44.29
CA GLY A 709 2.35 9.60 -43.68
C GLY A 709 2.41 9.98 -42.19
N PHE A 710 2.05 9.07 -41.29
CA PHE A 710 2.29 9.24 -39.85
C PHE A 710 3.80 9.25 -39.54
N ALA A 711 4.34 10.42 -39.24
CA ALA A 711 5.60 10.58 -38.50
C ALA A 711 5.37 11.61 -37.38
N ARG A 712 5.23 11.13 -36.13
CA ARG A 712 5.29 11.99 -34.94
C ARG A 712 6.75 12.37 -34.72
N ALA A 713 7.10 13.63 -34.95
CA ALA A 713 8.36 14.20 -34.49
C ALA A 713 8.35 14.26 -32.95
N ALA A 714 9.23 13.50 -32.32
CA ALA A 714 9.55 13.64 -30.90
C ALA A 714 10.53 14.81 -30.73
N THR A 715 10.23 15.73 -29.80
CA THR A 715 11.21 16.71 -29.31
C THR A 715 12.38 15.95 -28.64
N PRO A 716 13.66 16.25 -28.94
CA PRO A 716 14.77 15.49 -28.38
C PRO A 716 15.03 15.86 -26.92
N PRO A 717 15.39 14.89 -26.05
CA PRO A 717 15.91 15.21 -24.73
C PRO A 717 17.33 15.80 -24.84
N ALA A 718 17.71 16.59 -23.84
CA ALA A 718 18.96 17.35 -23.75
C ALA A 718 20.22 16.55 -24.13
N ALA A 719 21.12 17.18 -24.90
CA ALA A 719 22.38 16.63 -25.37
C ALA A 719 23.30 16.17 -24.21
N ARG A 720 23.86 14.96 -24.32
CA ARG A 720 24.70 14.27 -23.34
C ARG A 720 25.64 13.25 -24.02
N PRO A 721 26.69 12.76 -23.33
CA PRO A 721 28.05 12.63 -23.87
C PRO A 721 28.27 11.47 -24.84
N ASP A 722 29.13 11.72 -25.82
CA ASP A 722 29.48 10.84 -26.93
C ASP A 722 30.13 9.51 -26.51
N GLY A 723 29.68 8.40 -27.12
CA GLY A 723 30.56 7.24 -27.37
C GLY A 723 30.05 5.84 -27.01
N VAL A 724 28.87 5.66 -26.39
CA VAL A 724 28.38 4.31 -26.02
C VAL A 724 27.11 3.95 -26.79
N ASN A 725 27.21 3.01 -27.73
CA ASN A 725 26.06 2.46 -28.45
C ASN A 725 25.13 1.73 -27.46
N ARG A 726 23.95 2.29 -27.17
CA ARG A 726 23.00 1.75 -26.19
C ARG A 726 22.43 0.41 -26.62
N GLY A 727 22.37 0.15 -27.92
CA GLY A 727 22.05 -1.17 -28.49
C GLY A 727 23.04 -2.25 -28.06
N ALA A 728 24.32 -1.91 -27.88
CA ALA A 728 25.36 -2.84 -27.42
C ALA A 728 25.30 -3.10 -25.90
N THR A 729 24.88 -2.12 -25.10
CA THR A 729 24.88 -2.21 -23.62
C THR A 729 23.54 -2.66 -23.04
N MET A 730 22.45 -2.62 -23.82
CA MET A 730 21.15 -3.08 -23.38
C MET A 730 21.21 -4.56 -22.93
N ARG A 731 20.77 -4.84 -21.70
CA ARG A 731 20.76 -6.22 -21.16
C ARG A 731 19.68 -7.06 -21.84
N LEU A 732 20.09 -8.17 -22.45
CA LEU A 732 19.19 -9.15 -23.06
C LEU A 732 19.08 -10.37 -22.16
N ASN A 733 17.91 -10.59 -21.57
CA ASN A 733 17.58 -11.79 -20.79
C ASN A 733 16.44 -12.55 -21.49
N PRO A 734 16.72 -13.32 -22.55
CA PRO A 734 15.66 -13.99 -23.31
C PRO A 734 14.96 -15.06 -22.46
N PRO A 735 13.63 -15.19 -22.56
CA PRO A 735 12.88 -16.22 -21.85
C PRO A 735 13.28 -17.62 -22.34
N ALA A 736 13.31 -18.61 -21.44
CA ALA A 736 13.62 -19.98 -21.78
C ALA A 736 12.55 -20.58 -22.71
N GLN A 737 12.96 -21.09 -23.87
CA GLN A 737 12.09 -21.77 -24.83
C GLN A 737 12.33 -23.29 -24.75
N THR A 738 11.30 -24.07 -24.41
CA THR A 738 11.30 -25.54 -24.51
C THR A 738 10.67 -25.98 -25.83
N PRO A 739 11.06 -27.13 -26.42
CA PRO A 739 10.42 -27.65 -27.62
C PRO A 739 8.89 -27.75 -27.45
N GLY A 740 8.12 -27.11 -28.34
CA GLY A 740 6.65 -27.06 -28.28
C GLY A 740 6.03 -25.93 -27.45
N ALA A 741 6.82 -25.03 -26.86
CA ALA A 741 6.31 -23.83 -26.18
C ALA A 741 5.79 -22.79 -27.17
N THR A 742 4.77 -22.03 -26.78
CA THR A 742 4.24 -20.91 -27.58
C THR A 742 5.25 -19.77 -27.65
N HIS A 743 5.36 -19.09 -28.79
CA HIS A 743 6.26 -17.94 -28.97
C HIS A 743 5.86 -16.68 -28.18
N MET A 744 4.73 -16.68 -27.46
CA MET A 744 4.18 -15.49 -26.78
C MET A 744 5.16 -14.81 -25.81
N PRO A 745 5.88 -15.54 -24.92
CA PRO A 745 6.84 -14.92 -24.01
C PRO A 745 7.99 -14.24 -24.77
N LEU A 746 8.41 -14.81 -25.91
CA LEU A 746 9.46 -14.25 -26.75
C LEU A 746 8.96 -13.00 -27.49
N VAL A 747 7.70 -13.00 -27.95
CA VAL A 747 7.03 -11.86 -28.58
C VAL A 747 6.93 -10.67 -27.60
N GLU A 748 6.43 -10.91 -26.39
CA GLU A 748 6.26 -9.87 -25.37
C GLU A 748 7.61 -9.30 -24.91
N TRP A 749 8.60 -10.18 -24.72
CA TRP A 749 9.96 -9.78 -24.38
C TRP A 749 10.61 -8.91 -25.48
N THR A 750 10.49 -9.32 -26.75
CA THR A 750 11.06 -8.58 -27.90
C THR A 750 10.38 -7.23 -28.06
N TYR A 751 9.05 -7.18 -27.96
CA TYR A 751 8.29 -5.93 -28.00
C TYR A 751 8.68 -4.98 -26.85
N GLY A 752 8.83 -5.49 -25.62
CA GLY A 752 9.26 -4.67 -24.48
C GLY A 752 10.68 -4.09 -24.63
N LEU A 753 11.56 -4.73 -25.39
CA LEU A 753 12.89 -4.19 -25.72
C LEU A 753 12.80 -3.11 -26.81
N CYS A 754 12.08 -3.37 -27.91
CA CYS A 754 11.88 -2.37 -28.97
C CYS A 754 11.13 -1.13 -28.47
N ARG A 755 10.10 -1.30 -27.63
CA ARG A 755 9.37 -0.19 -27.01
C ARG A 755 10.27 0.67 -26.12
N ARG A 756 11.15 0.06 -25.31
CA ARG A 756 12.13 0.81 -24.50
C ARG A 756 13.15 1.55 -25.37
N ALA A 757 13.58 0.95 -26.48
CA ALA A 757 14.46 1.62 -27.44
C ALA A 757 13.77 2.85 -28.08
N ALA A 758 12.47 2.75 -28.39
CA ALA A 758 11.67 3.86 -28.89
C ALA A 758 11.46 4.96 -27.83
N GLU A 759 11.11 4.58 -26.60
CA GLU A 759 10.94 5.51 -25.47
C GLU A 759 12.24 6.24 -25.11
N GLN A 760 13.40 5.62 -25.35
CA GLN A 760 14.72 6.20 -25.10
C GLN A 760 15.31 6.93 -26.33
N GLY A 761 14.60 6.97 -27.46
CA GLY A 761 15.05 7.60 -28.69
C GLY A 761 16.37 7.01 -29.20
N PHE A 762 16.44 5.70 -29.38
CA PHE A 762 17.62 5.04 -29.96
C PHE A 762 17.88 5.54 -31.39
N GLU A 763 19.14 5.84 -31.69
CA GLU A 763 19.56 6.16 -33.05
C GLU A 763 19.62 4.90 -33.91
N GLN A 764 19.59 5.07 -35.24
CA GLN A 764 19.51 3.95 -36.19
C GLN A 764 20.62 2.90 -35.97
N GLY A 765 21.87 3.32 -35.72
CA GLY A 765 22.97 2.40 -35.45
C GLY A 765 22.84 1.63 -34.12
N GLU A 766 22.12 2.19 -33.15
CA GLU A 766 21.83 1.53 -31.87
C GLU A 766 20.68 0.52 -32.00
N VAL A 767 19.66 0.86 -32.78
CA VAL A 767 18.57 -0.06 -33.15
C VAL A 767 19.13 -1.25 -33.93
N ASP A 768 19.99 -1.00 -34.91
CA ASP A 768 20.60 -2.05 -35.72
C ASP A 768 21.48 -2.98 -34.86
N THR A 769 22.28 -2.42 -33.95
CA THR A 769 23.10 -3.20 -33.02
C THR A 769 22.24 -4.05 -32.07
N LEU A 770 21.12 -3.51 -31.59
CA LEU A 770 20.18 -4.25 -30.75
C LEU A 770 19.54 -5.42 -31.53
N VAL A 771 19.14 -5.18 -32.78
CA VAL A 771 18.54 -6.19 -33.66
C VAL A 771 19.52 -7.31 -33.99
N GLU A 772 20.78 -7.01 -34.29
CA GLU A 772 21.81 -8.05 -34.50
C GLU A 772 22.00 -8.93 -33.26
N ARG A 773 22.03 -8.32 -32.07
CA ARG A 773 22.15 -9.07 -30.81
C ARG A 773 20.92 -9.91 -30.52
N MET A 774 19.71 -9.43 -30.81
CA MET A 774 18.49 -10.23 -30.70
C MET A 774 18.52 -11.47 -31.61
N ARG A 775 18.98 -11.32 -32.86
CA ARG A 775 19.14 -12.44 -33.80
C ARG A 775 20.16 -13.47 -33.31
N ALA A 776 21.30 -13.01 -32.79
CA ALA A 776 22.37 -13.87 -32.31
C ALA A 776 21.99 -14.69 -31.06
N MET A 777 21.01 -14.23 -30.28
CA MET A 777 20.55 -14.89 -29.04
C MET A 777 19.48 -15.98 -29.29
N ALA A 778 19.02 -16.17 -30.52
CA ALA A 778 18.12 -17.27 -30.86
C ALA A 778 18.81 -18.62 -30.62
N ARG A 779 18.19 -19.49 -29.81
CA ARG A 779 18.78 -20.79 -29.44
C ARG A 779 18.98 -21.68 -30.68
N PRO A 780 20.01 -22.55 -30.70
CA PRO A 780 20.14 -23.59 -31.71
C PRO A 780 18.87 -24.46 -31.74
N GLY A 781 18.14 -24.46 -32.87
CA GLY A 781 16.89 -25.21 -33.05
C GLY A 781 15.60 -24.39 -33.09
N HIS A 782 15.63 -23.08 -32.83
CA HIS A 782 14.49 -22.18 -33.11
C HIS A 782 14.53 -21.76 -34.59
N ASP A 783 13.38 -21.75 -35.28
CA ASP A 783 13.33 -21.36 -36.69
C ASP A 783 13.80 -19.90 -36.85
N PRO A 784 14.87 -19.64 -37.63
CA PRO A 784 15.34 -18.29 -37.89
C PRO A 784 14.29 -17.37 -38.51
N LYS A 785 13.33 -17.91 -39.27
CA LYS A 785 12.24 -17.15 -39.88
C LYS A 785 11.24 -16.65 -38.84
N ASP A 786 10.92 -17.46 -37.84
CA ASP A 786 10.05 -17.07 -36.74
C ASP A 786 10.72 -15.99 -35.88
N THR A 787 12.03 -16.11 -35.62
CA THR A 787 12.81 -15.06 -34.95
C THR A 787 12.73 -13.74 -35.74
N ALA A 788 12.90 -13.79 -37.06
CA ALA A 788 12.83 -12.61 -37.92
C ALA A 788 11.45 -11.97 -37.93
N LEU A 789 10.38 -12.77 -37.96
CA LEU A 789 8.99 -12.30 -37.93
C LEU A 789 8.64 -11.64 -36.59
N ILE A 790 9.10 -12.22 -35.47
CA ILE A 790 8.88 -11.67 -34.12
C ILE A 790 9.58 -10.32 -33.97
N ILE A 791 10.84 -10.21 -34.40
CA ILE A 791 11.60 -8.95 -34.34
C ILE A 791 10.95 -7.90 -35.24
N ARG A 792 10.56 -8.26 -36.46
CA ARG A 792 9.90 -7.33 -37.40
C ARG A 792 8.58 -6.79 -36.81
N THR A 793 7.74 -7.68 -36.30
CA THR A 793 6.46 -7.31 -35.68
C THR A 793 6.66 -6.40 -34.46
N ALA A 794 7.71 -6.64 -33.67
CA ALA A 794 8.04 -5.82 -32.50
C ALA A 794 8.53 -4.42 -32.89
N LEU A 795 9.36 -4.31 -33.94
CA LEU A 795 9.84 -3.03 -34.49
C LEU A 795 8.68 -2.20 -35.05
N ASP A 796 7.81 -2.82 -35.86
CA ASP A 796 6.64 -2.16 -36.44
C ASP A 796 5.69 -1.62 -35.36
N LYS A 797 5.41 -2.43 -34.32
CA LYS A 797 4.58 -2.01 -33.18
C LYS A 797 5.21 -0.94 -32.30
N ALA A 798 6.54 -0.84 -32.30
CA ALA A 798 7.29 0.16 -31.54
C ALA A 798 7.57 1.44 -32.36
N GLY A 799 7.23 1.47 -33.65
CA GLY A 799 7.53 2.59 -34.54
C GLY A 799 9.02 2.73 -34.86
N LEU A 800 9.78 1.64 -34.82
CA LEU A 800 11.22 1.62 -35.13
C LEU A 800 11.48 0.91 -36.46
N ALA A 801 12.52 1.33 -37.18
CA ALA A 801 13.00 0.66 -38.40
C ALA A 801 14.40 0.09 -38.18
N THR A 802 14.75 -0.97 -38.90
CA THR A 802 16.08 -1.61 -38.87
C THR A 802 16.64 -1.71 -40.28
N THR A 803 17.95 -1.45 -40.44
CA THR A 803 18.67 -1.72 -41.70
C THR A 803 19.19 -3.16 -41.77
N VAL A 804 19.26 -3.84 -40.62
CA VAL A 804 19.64 -5.26 -40.52
C VAL A 804 18.64 -6.13 -41.30
N PRO A 805 19.07 -6.96 -42.26
CA PRO A 805 18.17 -7.76 -43.08
C PRO A 805 17.56 -8.92 -42.28
N LEU A 806 16.28 -8.80 -41.95
CA LEU A 806 15.46 -9.83 -41.32
C LEU A 806 14.83 -10.71 -42.41
N ARG A 807 15.53 -11.74 -42.89
CA ARG A 807 15.01 -12.70 -43.89
C ARG A 807 14.31 -13.88 -43.26
#